data_AF-A0A7V6SX23-F1
#
_entry.id   AF-A0A7V6SX23-F1
#
_cell.length_a   1.000
_cell.length_b   1.000
_cell.length_c   1.000
_cell.angle_alpha   90.00
_cell.angle_beta   90.00
_cell.angle_gamma   90.00
#
_symmetry.space_group_name_H-M   'P 1'
#
loop_
_entity.id
_entity.type
_entity.pdbx_description
1 polymer ?
#
loop_
_entity_poly.entity_id
_entity_poly.type
_entity_poly.pdbx_seq_one_letter_code
_entity_poly.pdbx_strand_id
1 'polypeptide(L)'
;MNKNKGFTLIELLMVIVVIAIILAIAIPAISSLVKKARISAFESNANMVLKAVKYQKLKDQSFDPLLITKGNMNEKIGLDSSNYNLVRFESQDSDLMLILIGAKEWQGLVACGTSRNIKVTQNLEDCITDDMDPIIELTGGAETVAFLGESYVDAGFNAFDVKGVDLSNKVQITGEVDTDVEGVYTLTYTVEDSNNNKVTATRRVHVIVKTNEYSYTGDYQVFTSPINGKYKVELWGAGGGKGRQNGSLIHNGGAGAYTNGIINLKQDETLYVYVGGAGFNSPSKKIGGDGGFNGGAKGGNDNDDDEGSGGGGGATDVRLVDGLWNDTESLRSRIMVAGGGAGSTYGSVGGAGGALSSDAICFSAGATQTTGYALGIGQPGTNHGYTPSSGAGGGYYGGYSKHNGSSSGSQSATGGSSFISGYTGCDSIDEMGIHTGQPLHYSEKSFQNSTMIDGKSSMPTIDGSSTMIGNLGDGYARITFSELGVDPTITLIGEKVINISRGDIYKDPGATAFDPDDGDITDKIVVTSDVNTNMLGTYSVVYSVADSDGNVTTTTRSVIVNLPHANSILEVISNNELRDGNYDIKINGEMYNIELINVDGNTIYKEEESPIIYLGNDIPDERILVVKYNGDLTIESGVLLTPTTRKKGMFIYVKGTLTNNGTISMTARGAVAEGQNVYLWKNSDETYEYVPAVGGAGAVAIKGQVDGIAGSVGLERGTGGGGSGASMRSATKGGNGSAGTSYSGGSGGGGASSAADSPVTGKSASPNGGAGGDAVGRRTSGTMYVASGGAGNPGGKDARPTAGANRTVTGNAVSSADDGTGGLLIIYSNNIYNNAVIESRGSSSYFPVGYNTGVAVSGGSSGGGSVNIFYISNYENNGTITASGGESGPCAKKGGNGGDGSVTIGYILENNFVSLD
;
A
#
# COMPACT_ATOMS: atom_id res chain seq x y z
N MET A 1 32.94 82.93 43.55
CA MET A 1 33.39 82.18 42.36
C MET A 1 33.76 80.76 42.77
N ASN A 2 32.81 79.82 42.73
CA ASN A 2 33.16 78.40 42.80
C ASN A 2 33.35 77.90 41.36
N LYS A 3 34.60 77.55 41.04
CA LYS A 3 34.99 76.99 39.74
C LYS A 3 34.24 75.68 39.53
N ASN A 4 33.30 75.66 38.60
CA ASN A 4 32.80 74.43 38.00
C ASN A 4 34.01 73.72 37.37
N LYS A 5 34.49 72.64 37.99
CA LYS A 5 35.51 71.77 37.42
C LYS A 5 34.87 71.09 36.19
N GLY A 6 35.28 71.51 35.00
CA GLY A 6 34.99 70.79 33.78
C GLY A 6 35.68 69.42 33.78
N PHE A 7 35.07 68.44 33.13
CA PHE A 7 35.61 67.09 32.95
C PHE A 7 37.02 67.12 32.36
N THR A 8 37.90 66.24 32.83
CA THR A 8 39.24 66.08 32.27
C THR A 8 39.19 65.31 30.95
N LEU A 9 40.19 65.52 30.08
CA LEU A 9 40.23 64.90 28.74
C LEU A 9 40.22 63.36 28.81
N ILE A 10 40.83 62.79 29.86
CA ILE A 10 40.89 61.34 30.09
C ILE A 10 39.53 60.76 30.54
N GLU A 11 38.78 61.51 31.36
CA GLU A 11 37.42 61.14 31.78
C GLU A 11 36.46 61.15 30.60
N LEU A 12 36.58 62.16 29.71
CA LEU A 12 35.80 62.21 28.47
C LEU A 12 36.10 61.01 27.55
N LEU A 13 37.37 60.62 27.44
CA LEU A 13 37.81 59.49 26.60
C LEU A 13 37.32 58.14 27.15
N MET A 14 37.37 57.92 28.48
CA MET A 14 36.81 56.72 29.09
C MET A 14 35.29 56.64 28.90
N VAL A 15 34.57 57.75 29.03
CA VAL A 15 33.12 57.79 28.80
C VAL A 15 32.78 57.41 27.35
N ILE A 16 33.52 57.91 26.36
CA ILE A 16 33.31 57.57 24.95
C ILE A 16 33.58 56.07 24.68
N VAL A 17 34.64 55.50 25.26
CA VAL A 17 34.96 54.06 25.11
C VAL A 17 33.88 53.17 25.73
N VAL A 18 33.39 53.51 26.93
CA VAL A 18 32.30 52.77 27.58
C VAL A 18 31.01 52.87 26.77
N ILE A 19 30.67 54.06 26.25
CA ILE A 19 29.50 54.23 25.36
C ILE A 19 29.66 53.40 24.08
N ALA A 20 30.85 53.34 23.47
CA ALA A 20 31.09 52.53 22.27
C ALA A 20 30.90 51.02 22.52
N ILE A 21 31.36 50.50 23.66
CA ILE A 21 31.16 49.10 24.06
C ILE A 21 29.69 48.82 24.34
N ILE A 22 29.01 49.72 25.06
CA ILE A 22 27.56 49.59 25.32
C ILE A 22 26.78 49.61 24.01
N LEU A 23 27.09 50.51 23.08
CA LEU A 23 26.43 50.58 21.77
C LEU A 23 26.71 49.34 20.91
N ALA A 24 27.93 48.78 20.95
CA ALA A 24 28.28 47.56 20.21
C ALA A 24 27.48 46.33 20.67
N ILE A 25 27.11 46.26 21.95
CA ILE A 25 26.26 45.18 22.50
C ILE A 25 24.77 45.51 22.34
N ALA A 26 24.38 46.76 22.61
CA ALA A 26 23.00 47.21 22.62
C ALA A 26 22.39 47.30 21.21
N ILE A 27 23.13 47.76 20.20
CA ILE A 27 22.59 47.93 18.84
C ILE A 27 22.15 46.57 18.23
N PRO A 28 22.96 45.49 18.24
CA PRO A 28 22.51 44.18 17.75
C PRO A 28 21.37 43.59 18.59
N ALA A 29 21.41 43.75 19.92
CA ALA A 29 20.36 43.24 20.81
C ALA A 29 19.01 43.96 20.59
N ILE A 30 19.03 45.29 20.52
CA ILE A 30 17.84 46.11 20.22
C ILE A 30 17.37 45.86 18.79
N SER A 31 18.28 45.75 17.81
CA SER A 31 17.91 45.42 16.42
C SER A 31 17.26 44.04 16.31
N SER A 32 17.77 43.03 17.02
CA SER A 32 17.16 41.69 17.10
C SER A 32 15.79 41.73 17.76
N LEU A 33 15.65 42.49 18.86
CA LEU A 33 14.38 42.66 19.56
C LEU A 33 13.34 43.36 18.67
N VAL A 34 13.73 44.42 17.96
CA VAL A 34 12.86 45.16 17.02
C VAL A 34 12.45 44.25 15.85
N LYS A 35 13.36 43.43 15.31
CA LYS A 35 13.02 42.44 14.27
C LYS A 35 12.01 41.40 14.76
N LYS A 36 12.19 40.86 15.98
CA LYS A 36 11.23 39.90 16.58
C LYS A 36 9.88 40.53 16.86
N ALA A 37 9.88 41.72 17.46
CA ALA A 37 8.66 42.48 17.75
C ALA A 37 7.89 42.82 16.47
N ARG A 38 8.62 43.17 15.40
CA ARG A 38 8.08 43.32 14.06
C ARG A 38 7.43 42.00 13.64
N ILE A 39 8.17 40.92 13.46
CA ILE A 39 7.63 39.61 13.01
C ILE A 39 6.35 39.19 13.78
N SER A 40 6.36 39.23 15.12
CA SER A 40 5.19 38.86 15.92
C SER A 40 3.99 39.78 15.73
N ALA A 41 4.21 41.08 15.51
CA ALA A 41 3.11 41.99 15.19
C ALA A 41 2.58 41.78 13.76
N PHE A 42 3.39 41.31 12.80
CA PHE A 42 2.91 40.94 11.46
C PHE A 42 2.01 39.72 11.53
N GLU A 43 2.46 38.71 12.28
CA GLU A 43 1.77 37.46 12.51
C GLU A 43 0.41 37.69 13.20
N SER A 44 0.39 38.56 14.21
CA SER A 44 -0.85 38.99 14.86
C SER A 44 -1.82 39.67 13.88
N ASN A 45 -1.31 40.53 12.99
CA ASN A 45 -2.12 41.22 11.99
C ASN A 45 -2.66 40.26 10.92
N ALA A 46 -1.84 39.30 10.47
CA ALA A 46 -2.27 38.23 9.57
C ALA A 46 -3.38 37.37 10.20
N ASN A 47 -3.25 37.04 11.49
CA ASN A 47 -4.30 36.35 12.24
C ASN A 47 -5.59 37.18 12.35
N MET A 48 -5.49 38.49 12.53
CA MET A 48 -6.64 39.39 12.55
C MET A 48 -7.36 39.42 11.19
N VAL A 49 -6.61 39.50 10.08
CA VAL A 49 -7.16 39.43 8.72
C VAL A 49 -7.91 38.12 8.51
N LEU A 50 -7.32 36.98 8.88
CA LEU A 50 -7.97 35.68 8.71
C LEU A 50 -9.24 35.54 9.57
N LYS A 51 -9.22 36.05 10.81
CA LYS A 51 -10.40 36.07 11.69
C LYS A 51 -11.53 36.94 11.13
N ALA A 52 -11.21 38.10 10.56
CA ALA A 52 -12.20 38.98 9.94
C ALA A 52 -12.87 38.32 8.72
N VAL A 53 -12.10 37.61 7.90
CA VAL A 53 -12.63 36.84 6.77
C VAL A 53 -13.50 35.68 7.21
N LYS A 54 -13.06 34.91 8.21
CA LYS A 54 -13.87 33.82 8.80
C LYS A 54 -15.17 34.37 9.40
N TYR A 55 -15.12 35.50 10.09
CA TYR A 55 -16.30 36.18 10.61
C TYR A 55 -17.26 36.63 9.50
N GLN A 56 -16.75 37.16 8.39
CA GLN A 56 -17.58 37.58 7.27
C GLN A 56 -18.23 36.39 6.55
N LYS A 57 -17.52 35.27 6.38
CA LYS A 57 -18.08 34.01 5.86
C LYS A 57 -19.15 33.40 6.78
N LEU A 58 -19.01 33.60 8.10
CA LEU A 58 -20.06 33.21 9.06
C LEU A 58 -21.29 34.11 8.97
N LYS A 59 -21.12 35.41 8.67
CA LYS A 59 -22.21 36.38 8.55
C LYS A 59 -22.98 36.22 7.23
N ASP A 60 -22.32 35.85 6.15
CA ASP A 60 -22.91 35.67 4.82
C ASP A 60 -22.33 34.40 4.18
N GLN A 61 -23.15 33.35 4.05
CA GLN A 61 -22.71 32.08 3.49
C GLN A 61 -22.41 32.14 1.99
N SER A 62 -22.86 33.18 1.29
CA SER A 62 -22.51 33.44 -0.12
C SER A 62 -21.18 34.17 -0.29
N PHE A 63 -20.57 34.62 0.82
CA PHE A 63 -19.29 35.30 0.81
C PHE A 63 -18.17 34.34 0.42
N ASP A 64 -17.56 34.59 -0.75
CA ASP A 64 -16.37 33.89 -1.21
C ASP A 64 -15.09 34.62 -0.78
N PRO A 65 -14.30 34.05 0.16
CA PRO A 65 -13.03 34.62 0.60
C PRO A 65 -11.97 34.75 -0.51
N LEU A 66 -12.05 33.94 -1.57
CA LEU A 66 -11.06 33.92 -2.64
C LEU A 66 -11.12 35.18 -3.52
N LEU A 67 -12.23 35.94 -3.45
CA LEU A 67 -12.42 37.19 -4.19
C LEU A 67 -11.82 38.42 -3.47
N ILE A 68 -11.25 38.24 -2.28
CA ILE A 68 -10.61 39.33 -1.54
C ILE A 68 -9.22 39.59 -2.13
N THR A 69 -8.99 40.85 -2.47
CA THR A 69 -7.72 41.38 -2.95
C THR A 69 -7.34 42.62 -2.14
N LYS A 70 -6.13 43.12 -2.31
CA LYS A 70 -5.70 44.40 -1.71
C LYS A 70 -6.67 45.56 -2.04
N GLY A 71 -7.22 45.58 -3.25
CA GLY A 71 -8.06 46.68 -3.76
C GLY A 71 -9.45 46.75 -3.13
N ASN A 72 -9.99 45.62 -2.65
CA ASN A 72 -11.36 45.52 -2.13
C ASN A 72 -11.43 45.06 -0.65
N MET A 73 -10.29 44.86 0.02
CA MET A 73 -10.22 44.38 1.41
C MET A 73 -11.02 45.23 2.40
N ASN A 74 -10.94 46.56 2.33
CA ASN A 74 -11.69 47.43 3.24
C ASN A 74 -13.21 47.31 3.02
N GLU A 75 -13.65 47.24 1.76
CA GLU A 75 -15.06 47.05 1.42
C GLU A 75 -15.59 45.68 1.87
N LYS A 76 -14.80 44.62 1.70
CA LYS A 76 -15.22 43.24 1.95
C LYS A 76 -15.14 42.83 3.41
N ILE A 77 -14.13 43.29 4.16
CA ILE A 77 -13.89 42.86 5.55
C ILE A 77 -13.54 43.99 6.53
N GLY A 78 -13.64 45.26 6.12
CA GLY A 78 -13.50 46.42 7.02
C GLY A 78 -12.08 46.66 7.56
N LEU A 79 -11.04 46.15 6.88
CA LEU A 79 -9.64 46.31 7.27
C LEU A 79 -8.87 47.17 6.26
N ASP A 80 -7.96 48.01 6.77
CA ASP A 80 -7.07 48.83 5.94
C ASP A 80 -6.02 47.96 5.22
N SER A 81 -5.94 48.10 3.89
CA SER A 81 -5.00 47.38 3.04
C SER A 81 -3.71 48.15 2.75
N SER A 82 -3.56 49.38 3.25
CA SER A 82 -2.42 50.26 2.97
C SER A 82 -1.08 49.75 3.50
N ASN A 83 -1.12 48.78 4.42
CA ASN A 83 0.04 48.12 5.02
C ASN A 83 0.44 46.82 4.32
N TYR A 84 -0.22 46.46 3.21
CA TYR A 84 0.06 45.24 2.45
C TYR A 84 0.36 45.54 0.98
N ASN A 85 1.29 44.81 0.39
CA ASN A 85 1.55 44.79 -1.04
C ASN A 85 0.70 43.74 -1.75
N LEU A 86 0.42 42.61 -1.08
CA LEU A 86 -0.43 41.53 -1.58
C LEU A 86 -1.34 41.04 -0.45
N VAL A 87 -2.59 40.73 -0.81
CA VAL A 87 -3.54 39.96 -0.02
C VAL A 87 -4.13 38.92 -0.96
N ARG A 88 -3.97 37.65 -0.63
CA ARG A 88 -4.53 36.53 -1.38
C ARG A 88 -5.00 35.44 -0.43
N PHE A 89 -6.07 34.74 -0.81
CA PHE A 89 -6.53 33.55 -0.12
C PHE A 89 -6.56 32.37 -1.09
N GLU A 90 -6.30 31.18 -0.56
CA GLU A 90 -6.30 29.91 -1.29
C GLU A 90 -7.04 28.84 -0.48
N SER A 91 -7.56 27.84 -1.17
CA SER A 91 -8.22 26.67 -0.56
C SER A 91 -7.22 25.52 -0.50
N GLN A 92 -6.97 24.97 0.69
CA GLN A 92 -6.09 23.81 0.90
C GLN A 92 -6.73 22.88 1.93
N ASP A 93 -6.90 21.60 1.60
CA ASP A 93 -7.46 20.56 2.50
C ASP A 93 -8.75 20.96 3.24
N SER A 94 -9.66 21.63 2.52
CA SER A 94 -10.93 22.16 3.06
C SER A 94 -10.80 23.32 4.06
N ASP A 95 -9.59 23.87 4.28
CA ASP A 95 -9.30 25.01 5.15
C ASP A 95 -8.87 26.24 4.32
N LEU A 96 -9.08 27.45 4.87
CA LEU A 96 -8.74 28.71 4.20
C LEU A 96 -7.32 29.15 4.55
N MET A 97 -6.42 29.19 3.55
CA MET A 97 -5.06 29.72 3.68
C MET A 97 -5.00 31.20 3.29
N LEU A 98 -4.20 31.98 4.02
CA LEU A 98 -3.88 33.37 3.69
C LEU A 98 -2.45 33.49 3.21
N ILE A 99 -2.22 34.37 2.23
CA ILE A 99 -0.90 34.85 1.81
C ILE A 99 -0.92 36.38 1.86
N LEU A 100 -0.08 36.95 2.71
CA LEU A 100 0.09 38.40 2.89
C LEU A 100 1.54 38.81 2.62
N ILE A 101 1.74 39.84 1.80
CA ILE A 101 3.05 40.48 1.64
C ILE A 101 2.99 41.86 2.26
N GLY A 102 3.87 42.15 3.21
CA GLY A 102 3.89 43.41 3.94
C GLY A 102 4.38 44.60 3.12
N ALA A 103 3.83 45.79 3.41
CA ALA A 103 4.24 47.09 2.88
C ALA A 103 4.61 48.06 4.03
N LYS A 104 5.22 49.21 3.70
CA LYS A 104 5.64 50.24 4.67
C LYS A 104 6.51 49.63 5.79
N GLU A 105 6.04 49.70 7.03
CA GLU A 105 6.69 49.14 8.22
C GLU A 105 6.80 47.60 8.18
N TRP A 106 6.10 46.91 7.28
CA TRP A 106 6.12 45.46 7.07
C TRP A 106 6.89 45.01 5.82
N GLN A 107 7.53 45.93 5.10
CA GLN A 107 8.26 45.63 3.86
C GLN A 107 9.31 44.51 4.05
N GLY A 108 9.28 43.52 3.14
CA GLY A 108 10.18 42.36 3.15
C GLY A 108 9.74 41.20 4.04
N LEU A 109 8.52 41.22 4.58
CA LEU A 109 7.92 40.09 5.30
C LEU A 109 6.73 39.51 4.53
N VAL A 110 6.60 38.19 4.58
CA VAL A 110 5.49 37.41 4.02
C VAL A 110 4.89 36.58 5.15
N ALA A 111 3.57 36.61 5.30
CA ALA A 111 2.83 35.78 6.25
C ALA A 111 1.95 34.82 5.48
N CYS A 112 2.00 33.54 5.84
CA CYS A 112 1.30 32.48 5.13
C CYS A 112 0.85 31.36 6.07
N GLY A 113 -0.32 30.77 5.80
CA GLY A 113 -0.87 29.67 6.57
C GLY A 113 -2.35 29.86 6.97
N THR A 114 -2.83 28.97 7.84
CA THR A 114 -4.22 28.97 8.36
C THR A 114 -4.30 29.61 9.75
N SER A 115 -5.49 29.77 10.33
CA SER A 115 -5.66 30.37 11.68
C SER A 115 -4.95 29.61 12.79
N ARG A 116 -4.60 28.35 12.54
CA ARG A 116 -3.92 27.50 13.52
C ARG A 116 -2.41 27.71 13.46
N ASN A 117 -1.87 27.90 12.24
CA ASN A 117 -0.44 27.76 11.96
C ASN A 117 0.05 28.85 10.98
N ILE A 118 0.00 30.13 11.34
CA ILE A 118 0.57 31.21 10.51
C ILE A 118 2.09 31.24 10.67
N LYS A 119 2.81 31.17 9.54
CA LYS A 119 4.27 31.33 9.45
C LYS A 119 4.61 32.69 8.85
N VAL A 120 5.61 33.37 9.41
CA VAL A 120 6.17 34.60 8.82
C VAL A 120 7.58 34.34 8.31
N THR A 121 7.81 34.61 7.02
CA THR A 121 9.08 34.44 6.31
C THR A 121 9.48 35.73 5.57
N GLN A 122 10.66 35.75 4.97
CA GLN A 122 11.14 36.83 4.09
C GLN A 122 10.94 36.50 2.60
N ASN A 123 10.69 35.23 2.24
CA ASN A 123 10.51 34.77 0.86
C ASN A 123 9.15 34.11 0.66
N LEU A 124 8.47 34.44 -0.45
CA LEU A 124 7.16 33.88 -0.77
C LEU A 124 7.19 32.35 -1.01
N GLU A 125 8.34 31.80 -1.40
CA GLU A 125 8.51 30.38 -1.71
C GLU A 125 8.48 29.47 -0.47
N ASP A 126 8.86 29.96 0.72
CA ASP A 126 8.83 29.19 1.98
C ASP A 126 7.41 28.99 2.56
N CYS A 127 6.40 29.51 1.85
CA CYS A 127 4.99 29.49 2.20
C CYS A 127 4.20 28.36 1.53
N ILE A 128 4.84 27.60 0.63
CA ILE A 128 4.27 26.44 -0.06
C ILE A 128 4.97 25.22 0.53
N THR A 129 4.30 24.45 1.39
CA THR A 129 4.81 23.15 1.83
C THR A 129 4.75 22.20 0.64
N ASP A 130 5.91 21.76 0.16
CA ASP A 130 5.97 20.62 -0.74
C ASP A 130 5.80 19.36 0.09
N ASP A 131 4.67 18.69 -0.10
CA ASP A 131 4.39 17.37 0.48
C ASP A 131 4.46 16.28 -0.60
N MET A 132 5.00 16.61 -1.78
CA MET A 132 5.11 15.67 -2.89
C MET A 132 6.51 15.07 -2.93
N ASP A 133 6.56 13.75 -3.05
CA ASP A 133 7.83 13.03 -3.16
C ASP A 133 8.57 13.43 -4.44
N PRO A 134 9.91 13.53 -4.41
CA PRO A 134 10.69 13.65 -5.63
C PRO A 134 10.51 12.41 -6.52
N ILE A 135 10.80 12.55 -7.81
CA ILE A 135 10.70 11.48 -8.80
C ILE A 135 12.11 11.11 -9.27
N ILE A 136 12.40 9.81 -9.37
CA ILE A 136 13.60 9.28 -10.05
C ILE A 136 13.16 8.57 -11.33
N GLU A 137 13.70 9.01 -12.46
CA GLU A 137 13.54 8.37 -13.76
C GLU A 137 14.84 7.65 -14.13
N LEU A 138 14.78 6.33 -14.26
CA LEU A 138 15.93 5.51 -14.63
C LEU A 138 16.12 5.49 -16.15
N THR A 139 17.21 6.09 -16.64
CA THR A 139 17.58 5.99 -18.05
C THR A 139 17.92 4.53 -18.38
N GLY A 140 17.30 3.95 -19.40
CA GLY A 140 17.47 2.52 -19.72
C GLY A 140 16.61 1.59 -18.87
N GLY A 141 15.68 2.13 -18.07
CA GLY A 141 14.64 1.35 -17.38
C GLY A 141 15.05 0.75 -16.04
N ALA A 142 14.08 0.08 -15.41
CA ALA A 142 14.25 -0.65 -14.15
C ALA A 142 14.80 -2.07 -14.35
N GLU A 143 14.71 -2.62 -15.56
CA GLU A 143 15.32 -3.90 -15.95
C GLU A 143 16.37 -3.64 -17.04
N THR A 144 17.54 -4.27 -16.93
CA THR A 144 18.56 -4.20 -17.97
C THR A 144 19.42 -5.46 -18.00
N VAL A 145 20.21 -5.62 -19.06
CA VAL A 145 21.06 -6.79 -19.29
C VAL A 145 22.52 -6.38 -19.33
N ALA A 146 23.36 -7.18 -18.68
CA ALA A 146 24.81 -7.18 -18.85
C ALA A 146 25.24 -8.56 -19.36
N PHE A 147 26.34 -8.61 -20.11
CA PHE A 147 26.85 -9.87 -20.64
C PHE A 147 28.00 -10.39 -19.80
N LEU A 148 28.01 -11.70 -19.56
CA LEU A 148 29.03 -12.38 -18.75
C LEU A 148 30.45 -12.06 -19.26
N GLY A 149 31.31 -11.57 -18.37
CA GLY A 149 32.70 -11.17 -18.64
C GLY A 149 32.87 -9.82 -19.37
N GLU A 150 31.78 -9.13 -19.73
CA GLU A 150 31.83 -7.77 -20.28
C GLU A 150 31.70 -6.72 -19.16
N SER A 151 32.28 -5.53 -19.34
CA SER A 151 32.14 -4.44 -18.36
C SER A 151 30.73 -3.84 -18.40
N TYR A 152 30.05 -3.75 -17.26
CA TYR A 152 28.77 -3.05 -17.15
C TYR A 152 28.97 -1.55 -16.89
N VAL A 153 28.22 -0.72 -17.61
CA VAL A 153 28.11 0.73 -17.38
C VAL A 153 26.65 1.07 -17.14
N ASP A 154 26.37 1.68 -15.99
CA ASP A 154 25.05 2.18 -15.64
C ASP A 154 24.59 3.25 -16.65
N ALA A 155 23.40 3.07 -17.23
CA ALA A 155 22.81 3.98 -18.20
C ALA A 155 22.41 5.36 -17.63
N GLY A 156 22.46 5.52 -16.30
CA GLY A 156 22.17 6.74 -15.57
C GLY A 156 20.71 6.88 -15.14
N PHE A 157 20.39 8.07 -14.66
CA PHE A 157 19.07 8.46 -14.16
C PHE A 157 18.95 9.98 -14.16
N ASN A 158 17.72 10.47 -14.11
CA ASN A 158 17.40 11.85 -13.76
C ASN A 158 16.53 11.84 -12.51
N ALA A 159 16.68 12.85 -11.66
CA ALA A 159 15.81 13.03 -10.51
C ALA A 159 15.27 14.46 -10.48
N PHE A 160 13.96 14.61 -10.33
CA PHE A 160 13.30 15.91 -10.30
C PHE A 160 12.36 15.99 -9.11
N ASP A 161 12.27 17.18 -8.53
CA ASP A 161 11.17 17.57 -7.66
C ASP A 161 10.05 18.21 -8.50
N VAL A 162 8.81 18.18 -8.01
CA VAL A 162 7.61 18.64 -8.72
C VAL A 162 7.61 20.14 -9.05
N LYS A 163 8.51 20.90 -8.42
CA LYS A 163 8.82 22.29 -8.76
C LYS A 163 9.79 22.43 -9.94
N GLY A 164 10.11 21.33 -10.62
CA GLY A 164 11.06 21.28 -11.73
C GLY A 164 12.52 21.44 -11.30
N VAL A 165 12.83 21.24 -10.02
CA VAL A 165 14.19 21.32 -9.49
C VAL A 165 14.90 20.02 -9.77
N ASP A 166 16.03 20.08 -10.49
CA ASP A 166 16.89 18.93 -10.75
C ASP A 166 17.65 18.52 -9.48
N LEU A 167 17.40 17.29 -9.02
CA LEU A 167 18.00 16.65 -7.87
C LEU A 167 19.02 15.57 -8.26
N SER A 168 19.32 15.36 -9.55
CA SER A 168 20.13 14.24 -10.03
C SER A 168 21.49 14.14 -9.35
N ASN A 169 22.13 15.28 -9.06
CA ASN A 169 23.42 15.34 -8.36
C ASN A 169 23.38 14.94 -6.88
N LYS A 170 22.17 14.76 -6.30
CA LYS A 170 21.97 14.34 -4.91
C LYS A 170 21.62 12.86 -4.77
N VAL A 171 21.40 12.16 -5.88
CA VAL A 171 21.06 10.74 -5.86
C VAL A 171 22.23 9.93 -5.33
N GLN A 172 21.96 9.08 -4.35
CA GLN A 172 22.88 8.09 -3.81
C GLN A 172 22.59 6.74 -4.43
N ILE A 173 23.62 6.10 -4.98
CA ILE A 173 23.53 4.78 -5.59
C ILE A 173 24.19 3.77 -4.65
N THR A 174 23.52 2.65 -4.41
CA THR A 174 24.05 1.52 -3.65
C THR A 174 23.81 0.22 -4.42
N GLY A 175 24.66 -0.79 -4.18
CA GLY A 175 24.69 -2.03 -4.97
C GLY A 175 25.91 -2.08 -5.90
N GLU A 176 26.26 -3.28 -6.33
CA GLU A 176 27.36 -3.57 -7.26
C GLU A 176 26.91 -4.67 -8.22
N VAL A 177 27.41 -4.64 -9.46
CA VAL A 177 27.13 -5.65 -10.48
C VAL A 177 28.43 -6.40 -10.75
N ASP A 178 28.46 -7.69 -10.41
CA ASP A 178 29.56 -8.59 -10.75
C ASP A 178 29.23 -9.28 -12.08
N THR A 179 29.88 -8.83 -13.17
CA THR A 179 29.64 -9.41 -14.50
C THR A 179 30.41 -10.69 -14.76
N ASP A 180 31.24 -11.18 -13.83
CA ASP A 180 31.92 -12.48 -13.95
C ASP A 180 31.04 -13.65 -13.45
N VAL A 181 29.88 -13.36 -12.87
CA VAL A 181 28.95 -14.35 -12.33
C VAL A 181 27.54 -14.09 -12.85
N GLU A 182 26.95 -15.09 -13.52
CA GLU A 182 25.56 -15.04 -13.97
C GLU A 182 24.60 -14.86 -12.78
N GLY A 183 23.61 -13.98 -12.93
CA GLY A 183 22.65 -13.69 -11.88
C GLY A 183 21.97 -12.33 -12.00
N VAL A 184 21.11 -12.03 -11.02
CA VAL A 184 20.38 -10.76 -10.96
C VAL A 184 20.96 -9.90 -9.86
N TYR A 185 21.46 -8.72 -10.23
CA TYR A 185 22.06 -7.73 -9.34
C TYR A 185 21.10 -6.55 -9.18
N THR A 186 21.05 -5.94 -8.01
CA THR A 186 20.15 -4.81 -7.76
C THR A 186 20.94 -3.55 -7.40
N LEU A 187 20.72 -2.48 -8.17
CA LEU A 187 21.16 -1.13 -7.86
C LEU A 187 19.99 -0.36 -7.26
N THR A 188 20.23 0.35 -6.16
CA THR A 188 19.23 1.17 -5.48
C THR A 188 19.64 2.64 -5.52
N TYR A 189 18.77 3.48 -6.09
CA TYR A 189 18.93 4.92 -6.26
C TYR A 189 18.03 5.62 -5.24
N THR A 190 18.61 6.49 -4.41
CA THR A 190 17.90 7.18 -3.34
C THR A 190 18.12 8.68 -3.46
N VAL A 191 17.05 9.47 -3.40
CA VAL A 191 17.16 10.94 -3.34
C VAL A 191 16.21 11.52 -2.29
N GLU A 192 16.67 12.59 -1.65
CA GLU A 192 15.95 13.34 -0.64
C GLU A 192 15.92 14.82 -1.05
N ASP A 193 14.74 15.45 -1.02
CA ASP A 193 14.56 16.86 -1.38
C ASP A 193 14.95 17.81 -0.21
N SER A 194 14.71 19.11 -0.36
CA SER A 194 14.98 20.10 0.70
C SER A 194 13.99 20.06 1.87
N ASN A 195 12.91 19.32 1.71
CA ASN A 195 11.77 19.19 2.62
C ASN A 195 11.79 17.85 3.37
N ASN A 196 12.83 17.02 3.14
CA ASN A 196 13.06 15.68 3.66
C ASN A 196 12.08 14.61 3.11
N ASN A 197 11.43 14.88 1.97
CA ASN A 197 10.71 13.85 1.24
C ASN A 197 11.73 12.96 0.52
N LYS A 198 11.57 11.65 0.66
CA LYS A 198 12.60 10.67 0.25
C LYS A 198 12.00 9.59 -0.63
N VAL A 199 12.55 9.44 -1.82
CA VAL A 199 12.15 8.40 -2.78
C VAL A 199 13.30 7.44 -3.07
N THR A 200 12.95 6.20 -3.39
CA THR A 200 13.90 5.19 -3.86
C THR A 200 13.40 4.55 -5.15
N ALA A 201 14.30 4.34 -6.10
CA ALA A 201 14.08 3.53 -7.30
C ALA A 201 15.12 2.40 -7.33
N THR A 202 14.78 1.27 -7.96
CA THR A 202 15.68 0.12 -8.08
C THR A 202 15.83 -0.28 -9.55
N ARG A 203 17.06 -0.66 -9.94
CA ARG A 203 17.34 -1.32 -11.21
C ARG A 203 17.83 -2.75 -10.97
N ARG A 204 17.23 -3.73 -11.63
CA ARG A 204 17.73 -5.10 -11.73
C ARG A 204 18.56 -5.26 -12.99
N VAL A 205 19.81 -5.73 -12.81
CA VAL A 205 20.77 -5.99 -13.88
C VAL A 205 20.95 -7.50 -13.98
N HIS A 206 20.54 -8.07 -15.11
CA HIS A 206 20.63 -9.49 -15.38
C HIS A 206 21.93 -9.76 -16.13
N VAL A 207 22.87 -10.43 -15.47
CA VAL A 207 24.12 -10.89 -16.06
C VAL A 207 23.88 -12.25 -16.70
N ILE A 208 23.94 -12.32 -18.03
CA ILE A 208 23.62 -13.52 -18.80
C ILE A 208 24.69 -13.83 -19.86
N VAL A 209 24.71 -15.08 -20.33
CA VAL A 209 25.48 -15.45 -21.53
C VAL A 209 24.81 -14.86 -22.77
N LYS A 210 25.55 -14.04 -23.53
CA LYS A 210 25.06 -13.41 -24.76
C LYS A 210 24.71 -14.40 -25.86
N THR A 211 25.60 -15.37 -26.08
CA THR A 211 25.51 -16.35 -27.17
C THR A 211 25.74 -17.75 -26.61
N ASN A 212 24.73 -18.60 -26.76
CA ASN A 212 24.82 -20.03 -26.43
C ASN A 212 25.04 -20.83 -27.71
N GLU A 213 26.09 -21.64 -27.71
CA GLU A 213 26.58 -22.38 -28.88
C GLU A 213 26.46 -23.89 -28.66
N TYR A 214 25.91 -24.59 -29.65
CA TYR A 214 25.59 -26.01 -29.56
C TYR A 214 26.23 -26.76 -30.73
N SER A 215 27.26 -27.54 -30.41
CA SER A 215 27.87 -28.48 -31.34
C SER A 215 27.21 -29.85 -31.25
N TYR A 216 27.45 -30.71 -32.22
CA TYR A 216 26.94 -32.08 -32.20
C TYR A 216 27.50 -32.91 -31.03
N THR A 217 26.61 -33.55 -30.27
CA THR A 217 26.95 -34.40 -29.12
C THR A 217 26.42 -35.84 -29.21
N GLY A 218 25.54 -36.13 -30.19
CA GLY A 218 24.82 -37.41 -30.28
C GLY A 218 23.57 -37.49 -29.41
N ASP A 219 23.20 -36.40 -28.72
CA ASP A 219 21.97 -36.25 -27.93
C ASP A 219 21.45 -34.81 -28.01
N TYR A 220 20.27 -34.53 -27.47
CA TYR A 220 19.78 -33.16 -27.37
C TYR A 220 20.51 -32.36 -26.29
N GLN A 221 20.50 -31.05 -26.46
CA GLN A 221 21.00 -30.07 -25.51
C GLN A 221 19.86 -29.16 -25.08
N VAL A 222 20.02 -28.48 -23.94
CA VAL A 222 18.95 -27.67 -23.34
C VAL A 222 19.38 -26.21 -23.33
N PHE A 223 18.48 -25.35 -23.81
CA PHE A 223 18.53 -23.92 -23.58
C PHE A 223 17.38 -23.53 -22.67
N THR A 224 17.66 -22.76 -21.62
CA THR A 224 16.63 -22.17 -20.77
C THR A 224 16.80 -20.67 -20.83
N SER A 225 15.75 -19.95 -21.22
CA SER A 225 15.75 -18.51 -21.35
C SER A 225 16.01 -17.85 -19.99
N PRO A 226 17.13 -17.14 -19.79
CA PRO A 226 17.43 -16.53 -18.51
C PRO A 226 16.53 -15.32 -18.17
N ILE A 227 15.92 -14.71 -19.18
CA ILE A 227 15.09 -13.51 -19.05
C ILE A 227 14.06 -13.42 -20.17
N ASN A 228 12.94 -12.73 -19.93
CA ASN A 228 12.01 -12.34 -20.98
C ASN A 228 12.75 -11.58 -22.09
N GLY A 229 12.63 -12.02 -23.34
CA GLY A 229 13.21 -11.27 -24.45
C GLY A 229 13.21 -11.99 -25.78
N LYS A 230 13.84 -11.32 -26.75
CA LYS A 230 14.00 -11.75 -28.14
C LYS A 230 15.32 -12.50 -28.28
N TYR A 231 15.26 -13.72 -28.82
CA TYR A 231 16.40 -14.58 -29.05
C TYR A 231 16.52 -14.92 -30.53
N LYS A 232 17.68 -14.65 -31.12
CA LYS A 232 18.00 -15.10 -32.47
C LYS A 232 18.45 -16.54 -32.42
N VAL A 233 17.73 -17.42 -33.12
CA VAL A 233 18.09 -18.83 -33.28
C VAL A 233 18.64 -19.04 -34.68
N GLU A 234 19.79 -19.69 -34.79
CA GLU A 234 20.46 -20.03 -36.05
C GLU A 234 20.82 -21.53 -36.05
N LEU A 235 20.45 -22.23 -37.12
CA LEU A 235 20.65 -23.67 -37.27
C LEU A 235 21.33 -24.00 -38.61
N TRP A 236 22.31 -24.89 -38.57
CA TRP A 236 22.93 -25.51 -39.74
C TRP A 236 22.64 -27.02 -39.72
N GLY A 237 22.01 -27.53 -40.77
CA GLY A 237 21.82 -28.97 -40.97
C GLY A 237 23.15 -29.66 -41.29
N ALA A 238 23.22 -30.98 -41.10
CA ALA A 238 24.44 -31.74 -41.32
C ALA A 238 24.61 -32.18 -42.79
N GLY A 239 25.85 -32.37 -43.21
CA GLY A 239 26.21 -32.90 -44.52
C GLY A 239 26.03 -34.42 -44.63
N GLY A 240 25.78 -34.91 -45.83
CA GLY A 240 25.75 -36.34 -46.15
C GLY A 240 27.15 -36.92 -46.39
N GLY A 241 27.26 -38.23 -46.17
CA GLY A 241 28.49 -38.99 -46.35
C GLY A 241 28.80 -39.32 -47.81
N LYS A 242 30.06 -39.66 -48.07
CA LYS A 242 30.57 -40.02 -49.39
C LYS A 242 30.35 -41.51 -49.68
N GLY A 243 29.73 -41.82 -50.83
CA GLY A 243 29.72 -43.14 -51.44
C GLY A 243 31.00 -43.44 -52.23
N ARG A 244 31.15 -44.71 -52.64
CA ARG A 244 32.30 -45.16 -53.44
C ARG A 244 32.00 -45.15 -54.94
N GLN A 245 33.04 -44.90 -55.71
CA GLN A 245 33.09 -45.17 -57.15
C GLN A 245 34.45 -45.79 -57.49
N ASN A 246 34.45 -46.94 -58.14
CA ASN A 246 35.62 -47.78 -58.38
C ASN A 246 36.43 -48.00 -57.08
N GLY A 247 35.72 -48.20 -55.97
CA GLY A 247 36.28 -48.36 -54.63
C GLY A 247 36.83 -47.09 -53.97
N SER A 248 36.75 -45.90 -54.59
CA SER A 248 37.28 -44.63 -54.06
C SER A 248 36.17 -43.66 -53.63
N LEU A 249 36.39 -42.84 -52.59
CA LEU A 249 35.42 -41.84 -52.09
C LEU A 249 35.52 -40.53 -52.90
N ILE A 250 34.89 -40.51 -54.08
CA ILE A 250 35.06 -39.42 -55.06
C ILE A 250 33.99 -38.33 -54.93
N HIS A 251 32.72 -38.71 -54.72
CA HIS A 251 31.61 -37.75 -54.71
C HIS A 251 31.26 -37.29 -53.30
N ASN A 252 31.09 -35.98 -53.12
CA ASN A 252 30.60 -35.44 -51.85
C ASN A 252 29.11 -35.76 -51.66
N GLY A 253 28.71 -36.04 -50.42
CA GLY A 253 27.30 -35.98 -50.08
C GLY A 253 26.75 -34.56 -50.22
N GLY A 254 25.43 -34.44 -50.16
CA GLY A 254 24.75 -33.16 -50.16
C GLY A 254 25.06 -32.39 -48.88
N ALA A 255 25.18 -31.08 -48.98
CA ALA A 255 25.37 -30.23 -47.81
C ALA A 255 24.03 -29.94 -47.12
N GLY A 256 24.06 -29.71 -45.81
CA GLY A 256 22.90 -29.31 -45.01
C GLY A 256 22.51 -27.85 -45.25
N ALA A 257 21.24 -27.56 -44.96
CA ALA A 257 20.61 -26.25 -45.09
C ALA A 257 20.93 -25.34 -43.90
N TYR A 258 20.48 -24.09 -43.97
CA TYR A 258 20.57 -23.11 -42.89
C TYR A 258 19.23 -22.43 -42.64
N THR A 259 18.87 -22.27 -41.37
CA THR A 259 17.69 -21.50 -40.95
C THR A 259 18.04 -20.53 -39.84
N ASN A 260 17.44 -19.35 -39.84
CA ASN A 260 17.45 -18.48 -38.67
C ASN A 260 16.16 -17.67 -38.54
N GLY A 261 15.93 -17.14 -37.34
CA GLY A 261 14.86 -16.20 -37.04
C GLY A 261 14.94 -15.74 -35.58
N ILE A 262 14.09 -14.79 -35.21
CA ILE A 262 13.99 -14.23 -33.86
C ILE A 262 12.70 -14.74 -33.21
N ILE A 263 12.80 -15.28 -31.99
CA ILE A 263 11.67 -15.76 -31.20
C ILE A 263 11.63 -15.05 -29.84
N ASN A 264 10.42 -14.79 -29.35
CA ASN A 264 10.20 -14.28 -28.01
C ASN A 264 10.10 -15.45 -27.03
N LEU A 265 10.90 -15.41 -25.97
CA LEU A 265 10.89 -16.40 -24.91
C LEU A 265 10.67 -15.73 -23.56
N LYS A 266 9.82 -16.33 -22.73
CA LYS A 266 9.67 -15.93 -21.34
C LYS A 266 10.84 -16.47 -20.52
N GLN A 267 11.14 -15.83 -19.39
CA GLN A 267 12.09 -16.34 -18.41
C GLN A 267 11.71 -17.78 -18.01
N ASP A 268 12.72 -18.63 -17.86
CA ASP A 268 12.62 -20.06 -17.53
C ASP A 268 11.98 -20.93 -18.62
N GLU A 269 11.62 -20.35 -19.76
CA GLU A 269 11.13 -21.13 -20.89
C GLU A 269 12.27 -21.97 -21.50
N THR A 270 11.98 -23.24 -21.78
CA THR A 270 12.98 -24.23 -22.21
C THR A 270 12.82 -24.60 -23.67
N LEU A 271 13.95 -24.64 -24.39
CA LEU A 271 14.07 -25.15 -25.76
C LEU A 271 15.03 -26.34 -25.78
N TYR A 272 14.66 -27.39 -26.50
CA TYR A 272 15.49 -28.57 -26.70
C TYR A 272 16.13 -28.53 -28.09
N VAL A 273 17.46 -28.54 -28.13
CA VAL A 273 18.27 -28.34 -29.34
C VAL A 273 18.85 -29.67 -29.78
N TYR A 274 18.44 -30.16 -30.95
CA TYR A 274 18.94 -31.39 -31.55
C TYR A 274 19.86 -31.02 -32.70
N VAL A 275 21.15 -31.26 -32.55
CA VAL A 275 22.14 -30.94 -33.57
C VAL A 275 22.37 -32.15 -34.47
N GLY A 276 22.20 -31.99 -35.78
CA GLY A 276 22.32 -33.10 -36.73
C GLY A 276 23.74 -33.65 -36.81
N GLY A 277 23.88 -34.98 -36.85
CA GLY A 277 25.17 -35.62 -37.13
C GLY A 277 25.45 -35.71 -38.63
N ALA A 278 26.71 -35.61 -39.05
CA ALA A 278 27.10 -35.85 -40.43
C ALA A 278 26.86 -37.32 -40.82
N GLY A 279 26.45 -37.54 -42.07
CA GLY A 279 26.32 -38.88 -42.63
C GLY A 279 27.69 -39.54 -42.77
N PHE A 280 27.79 -40.82 -42.43
CA PHE A 280 29.06 -41.53 -42.53
C PHE A 280 29.40 -41.84 -43.99
N ASN A 281 30.69 -41.74 -44.30
CA ASN A 281 31.22 -42.28 -45.56
C ASN A 281 31.05 -43.80 -45.58
N SER A 282 30.92 -44.35 -46.79
CA SER A 282 30.90 -45.79 -47.03
C SER A 282 32.15 -46.48 -46.43
N PRO A 283 32.02 -47.28 -45.36
CA PRO A 283 33.16 -47.84 -44.62
C PRO A 283 33.92 -48.89 -45.43
N SER A 284 33.26 -49.54 -46.39
CA SER A 284 33.88 -50.53 -47.26
C SER A 284 33.23 -50.50 -48.65
N LYS A 285 33.80 -51.28 -49.56
CA LYS A 285 33.24 -51.51 -50.88
C LYS A 285 31.81 -52.07 -50.85
N LYS A 286 31.38 -52.76 -49.79
CA LYS A 286 30.08 -53.45 -49.75
C LYS A 286 29.05 -52.85 -48.81
N ILE A 287 29.50 -52.08 -47.82
CA ILE A 287 28.66 -51.61 -46.73
C ILE A 287 28.40 -50.12 -46.96
N GLY A 288 27.14 -49.72 -47.00
CA GLY A 288 26.75 -48.31 -47.04
C GLY A 288 27.03 -47.61 -45.71
N GLY A 289 27.36 -46.34 -45.79
CA GLY A 289 27.62 -45.50 -44.61
C GLY A 289 26.39 -45.36 -43.74
N ASP A 290 26.58 -45.37 -42.43
CA ASP A 290 25.51 -45.12 -41.48
C ASP A 290 24.97 -43.68 -41.60
N GLY A 291 23.69 -43.51 -41.26
CA GLY A 291 23.05 -42.20 -41.26
C GLY A 291 23.52 -41.35 -40.08
N GLY A 292 23.48 -40.05 -40.27
CA GLY A 292 23.74 -39.06 -39.23
C GLY A 292 22.61 -38.98 -38.21
N PHE A 293 22.96 -38.67 -36.96
CA PHE A 293 22.01 -38.47 -35.86
C PHE A 293 20.94 -37.42 -36.21
N ASN A 294 19.73 -37.60 -35.70
CA ASN A 294 18.55 -36.76 -35.96
C ASN A 294 18.04 -36.82 -37.43
N GLY A 295 17.78 -38.05 -37.90
CA GLY A 295 17.00 -38.29 -39.12
C GLY A 295 17.77 -38.62 -40.38
N GLY A 296 19.11 -38.63 -40.35
CA GLY A 296 19.93 -39.10 -41.47
C GLY A 296 19.79 -40.61 -41.68
N ALA A 297 19.62 -41.05 -42.92
CA ALA A 297 19.38 -42.47 -43.21
C ALA A 297 20.65 -43.21 -43.64
N LYS A 298 20.69 -44.52 -43.41
CA LYS A 298 21.80 -45.38 -43.85
C LYS A 298 21.85 -45.49 -45.38
N GLY A 299 23.04 -45.47 -45.96
CA GLY A 299 23.27 -45.77 -47.38
C GLY A 299 23.06 -47.25 -47.71
N GLY A 300 22.63 -47.54 -48.95
CA GLY A 300 22.48 -48.89 -49.44
C GLY A 300 23.81 -49.64 -49.53
N ASN A 301 23.76 -50.93 -49.18
CA ASN A 301 24.83 -51.90 -49.34
C ASN A 301 24.90 -52.44 -50.77
N ASP A 302 26.09 -52.80 -51.21
CA ASP A 302 26.35 -53.48 -52.48
C ASP A 302 27.04 -54.83 -52.21
N ASN A 303 26.51 -55.90 -52.81
CA ASN A 303 27.03 -57.24 -52.61
C ASN A 303 27.89 -57.75 -53.77
N ASP A 304 27.87 -57.10 -54.94
CA ASP A 304 28.32 -57.70 -56.21
C ASP A 304 29.48 -56.94 -56.89
N ASP A 305 29.54 -55.59 -56.89
CA ASP A 305 30.52 -54.82 -57.68
C ASP A 305 31.35 -53.74 -56.95
N ASP A 306 31.38 -53.78 -55.61
CA ASP A 306 32.27 -53.05 -54.71
C ASP A 306 31.98 -51.53 -54.49
N GLU A 307 30.74 -51.06 -54.68
CA GLU A 307 30.35 -49.64 -54.64
C GLU A 307 29.31 -49.23 -53.57
N GLY A 308 29.60 -49.47 -52.29
CA GLY A 308 28.77 -49.02 -51.17
C GLY A 308 28.55 -47.49 -51.13
N SER A 309 27.32 -47.07 -50.81
CA SER A 309 26.88 -45.66 -50.85
C SER A 309 27.04 -44.90 -49.53
N GLY A 310 26.99 -43.57 -49.56
CA GLY A 310 27.08 -42.73 -48.36
C GLY A 310 25.78 -42.66 -47.56
N GLY A 311 25.88 -42.48 -46.24
CA GLY A 311 24.73 -42.19 -45.38
C GLY A 311 24.26 -40.74 -45.51
N GLY A 312 22.98 -40.46 -45.24
CA GLY A 312 22.44 -39.11 -45.18
C GLY A 312 22.78 -38.41 -43.86
N GLY A 313 22.93 -37.10 -43.91
CA GLY A 313 23.13 -36.23 -42.75
C GLY A 313 21.82 -35.94 -42.01
N GLY A 314 21.94 -35.69 -40.71
CA GLY A 314 20.83 -35.31 -39.85
C GLY A 314 20.35 -33.87 -40.01
N ALA A 315 19.12 -33.63 -39.56
CA ALA A 315 18.60 -32.28 -39.39
C ALA A 315 19.12 -31.67 -38.09
N THR A 316 19.23 -30.34 -38.06
CA THR A 316 19.37 -29.59 -36.81
C THR A 316 18.05 -28.89 -36.52
N ASP A 317 17.49 -29.09 -35.33
CA ASP A 317 16.17 -28.55 -34.98
C ASP A 317 16.05 -28.09 -33.52
N VAL A 318 15.03 -27.27 -33.28
CA VAL A 318 14.61 -26.81 -31.95
C VAL A 318 13.20 -27.30 -31.66
N ARG A 319 13.01 -27.83 -30.45
CA ARG A 319 11.77 -28.49 -29.98
C ARG A 319 11.28 -27.94 -28.66
N LEU A 320 9.99 -28.14 -28.39
CA LEU A 320 9.35 -27.78 -27.12
C LEU A 320 9.17 -28.98 -26.17
N VAL A 321 9.26 -30.20 -26.70
CA VAL A 321 9.14 -31.45 -25.94
C VAL A 321 10.43 -32.25 -26.12
N ASP A 322 11.01 -32.69 -25.00
CA ASP A 322 12.19 -33.55 -24.98
C ASP A 322 11.86 -34.99 -25.36
N GLY A 323 12.90 -35.78 -25.60
CA GLY A 323 12.75 -37.18 -25.93
C GLY A 323 13.97 -37.71 -26.68
N LEU A 324 13.90 -38.97 -27.08
CA LEU A 324 14.85 -39.49 -28.06
C LEU A 324 14.69 -38.71 -29.37
N TRP A 325 15.75 -38.60 -30.16
CA TRP A 325 15.72 -37.81 -31.41
C TRP A 325 14.57 -38.21 -32.35
N ASN A 326 14.15 -39.47 -32.32
CA ASN A 326 13.07 -40.06 -33.12
C ASN A 326 11.75 -40.26 -32.36
N ASP A 327 11.63 -39.73 -31.15
CA ASP A 327 10.37 -39.73 -30.42
C ASP A 327 9.30 -38.94 -31.20
N THR A 328 8.10 -39.50 -31.29
CA THR A 328 7.05 -38.92 -32.14
C THR A 328 6.47 -37.63 -31.57
N GLU A 329 6.30 -37.55 -30.25
CA GLU A 329 5.77 -36.34 -29.59
C GLU A 329 6.81 -35.21 -29.66
N SER A 330 8.06 -35.53 -29.38
CA SER A 330 9.19 -34.61 -29.55
C SER A 330 9.28 -34.11 -31.00
N LEU A 331 9.30 -34.99 -32.00
CA LEU A 331 9.36 -34.61 -33.43
C LEU A 331 8.19 -33.72 -33.87
N ARG A 332 7.01 -33.85 -33.26
CA ARG A 332 5.86 -32.98 -33.57
C ARG A 332 6.03 -31.58 -33.02
N SER A 333 6.76 -31.42 -31.92
CA SER A 333 6.99 -30.14 -31.25
C SER A 333 8.09 -29.26 -31.87
N ARG A 334 8.55 -29.59 -33.08
CA ARG A 334 9.63 -28.86 -33.78
C ARG A 334 9.14 -27.50 -34.28
N ILE A 335 9.79 -26.45 -33.83
CA ILE A 335 9.44 -25.06 -34.18
C ILE A 335 10.41 -24.43 -35.19
N MET A 336 11.61 -24.98 -35.34
CA MET A 336 12.58 -24.61 -36.38
C MET A 336 13.43 -25.81 -36.76
N VAL A 337 13.71 -26.02 -38.06
CA VAL A 337 14.45 -27.15 -38.60
C VAL A 337 15.31 -26.70 -39.79
N ALA A 338 16.61 -27.00 -39.74
CA ALA A 338 17.50 -26.96 -40.89
C ALA A 338 17.73 -28.40 -41.42
N GLY A 339 17.30 -28.64 -42.67
CA GLY A 339 17.37 -29.97 -43.30
C GLY A 339 18.81 -30.47 -43.54
N GLY A 340 19.03 -31.76 -43.32
CA GLY A 340 20.28 -32.46 -43.62
C GLY A 340 20.40 -32.85 -45.08
N GLY A 341 21.64 -32.96 -45.58
CA GLY A 341 21.92 -33.40 -46.94
C GLY A 341 21.95 -34.93 -47.07
N ALA A 342 21.69 -35.47 -48.27
CA ALA A 342 21.77 -36.90 -48.55
C ALA A 342 23.20 -37.39 -48.77
N GLY A 343 23.44 -38.69 -48.60
CA GLY A 343 24.69 -39.31 -49.00
C GLY A 343 24.89 -39.30 -50.52
N SER A 344 26.11 -39.51 -50.99
CA SER A 344 26.41 -39.70 -52.42
C SER A 344 26.50 -41.18 -52.80
N THR A 345 26.50 -41.46 -54.10
CA THR A 345 26.67 -42.83 -54.64
C THR A 345 27.53 -42.81 -55.92
N TYR A 346 27.67 -43.95 -56.57
CA TYR A 346 28.36 -44.10 -57.85
C TYR A 346 27.89 -43.05 -58.86
N GLY A 347 28.81 -42.18 -59.30
CA GLY A 347 28.58 -41.21 -60.37
C GLY A 347 27.63 -40.04 -60.06
N SER A 348 27.26 -39.79 -58.80
CA SER A 348 26.42 -38.62 -58.44
C SER A 348 26.66 -38.13 -57.01
N VAL A 349 26.59 -36.80 -56.83
CA VAL A 349 26.60 -36.15 -55.50
C VAL A 349 25.27 -36.37 -54.78
N GLY A 350 25.26 -36.26 -53.46
CA GLY A 350 24.01 -36.32 -52.69
C GLY A 350 23.16 -35.06 -52.88
N GLY A 351 21.84 -35.18 -52.76
CA GLY A 351 20.95 -34.00 -52.76
C GLY A 351 21.16 -33.14 -51.51
N ALA A 352 21.22 -31.82 -51.68
CA ALA A 352 21.35 -30.88 -50.57
C ALA A 352 20.10 -30.85 -49.69
N GLY A 353 20.27 -30.46 -48.42
CA GLY A 353 19.16 -30.08 -47.55
C GLY A 353 18.36 -28.94 -48.19
N GLY A 354 17.04 -29.07 -48.19
CA GLY A 354 16.13 -28.13 -48.84
C GLY A 354 15.75 -26.95 -47.95
N ALA A 355 15.27 -25.89 -48.58
CA ALA A 355 14.45 -24.87 -47.92
C ALA A 355 13.03 -25.43 -47.71
N LEU A 356 11.98 -24.78 -48.24
CA LEU A 356 10.61 -25.32 -48.19
C LEU A 356 10.49 -26.70 -48.85
N SER A 357 11.37 -26.98 -49.81
CA SER A 357 11.56 -28.28 -50.40
C SER A 357 13.02 -28.52 -50.75
N SER A 358 13.43 -29.79 -50.80
CA SER A 358 14.71 -30.18 -51.39
C SER A 358 14.55 -30.37 -52.90
N ASP A 359 15.64 -30.24 -53.66
CA ASP A 359 15.60 -30.57 -55.08
C ASP A 359 15.35 -32.07 -55.28
N ALA A 360 14.61 -32.40 -56.35
CA ALA A 360 14.58 -33.76 -56.85
C ALA A 360 15.94 -34.10 -57.47
N ILE A 361 16.48 -35.27 -57.14
CA ILE A 361 17.75 -35.75 -57.67
C ILE A 361 17.59 -37.22 -58.08
N CYS A 362 18.12 -37.58 -59.25
CA CYS A 362 18.24 -38.97 -59.72
C CYS A 362 17.02 -39.87 -59.39
N PHE A 363 15.87 -39.63 -60.05
CA PHE A 363 14.62 -40.40 -59.88
C PHE A 363 13.96 -40.32 -58.48
N SER A 364 14.59 -39.66 -57.50
CA SER A 364 14.04 -39.39 -56.17
C SER A 364 13.38 -38.01 -56.16
N ALA A 365 12.12 -37.97 -55.72
CA ALA A 365 11.41 -36.70 -55.52
C ALA A 365 12.02 -35.96 -54.31
N GLY A 366 11.98 -34.63 -54.32
CA GLY A 366 12.39 -33.84 -53.17
C GLY A 366 11.42 -33.99 -52.00
N ALA A 367 11.93 -33.86 -50.76
CA ALA A 367 11.07 -33.65 -49.60
C ALA A 367 10.46 -32.25 -49.66
N THR A 368 9.23 -32.11 -49.19
CA THR A 368 8.48 -30.85 -49.11
C THR A 368 8.03 -30.59 -47.67
N GLN A 369 7.14 -29.63 -47.46
CA GLN A 369 6.52 -29.39 -46.17
C GLN A 369 5.53 -30.48 -45.75
N THR A 370 4.99 -31.26 -46.70
CA THR A 370 3.91 -32.23 -46.45
C THR A 370 4.22 -33.64 -46.95
N THR A 371 5.33 -33.80 -47.68
CA THR A 371 5.68 -35.08 -48.31
C THR A 371 7.18 -35.35 -48.19
N GLY A 372 7.52 -36.61 -47.95
CA GLY A 372 8.87 -37.12 -47.72
C GLY A 372 8.77 -38.57 -47.28
N TYR A 373 9.87 -39.19 -46.85
CA TYR A 373 9.81 -40.56 -46.34
C TYR A 373 8.96 -40.63 -45.06
N ALA A 374 9.30 -39.80 -44.08
CA ALA A 374 8.52 -39.59 -42.87
C ALA A 374 8.87 -38.24 -42.24
N LEU A 375 8.06 -37.80 -41.27
CA LEU A 375 8.34 -36.65 -40.42
C LEU A 375 9.67 -36.87 -39.71
N GLY A 376 10.65 -35.98 -39.91
CA GLY A 376 11.97 -36.10 -39.28
C GLY A 376 12.97 -37.04 -39.96
N ILE A 377 12.50 -38.10 -40.62
CA ILE A 377 13.33 -39.28 -40.92
C ILE A 377 13.53 -39.44 -42.43
N GLY A 378 14.78 -39.52 -42.87
CA GLY A 378 15.15 -39.81 -44.26
C GLY A 378 14.94 -41.28 -44.64
N GLN A 379 14.67 -41.54 -45.92
CA GLN A 379 14.57 -42.89 -46.45
C GLN A 379 15.92 -43.61 -46.47
N PRO A 380 16.00 -44.85 -45.93
CA PRO A 380 17.17 -45.70 -46.10
C PRO A 380 17.46 -45.99 -47.57
N GLY A 381 18.75 -46.05 -47.90
CA GLY A 381 19.21 -46.48 -49.21
C GLY A 381 18.82 -47.92 -49.52
N THR A 382 18.60 -48.19 -50.80
CA THR A 382 18.25 -49.52 -51.30
C THR A 382 19.50 -50.35 -51.57
N ASN A 383 19.47 -51.62 -51.18
CA ASN A 383 20.56 -52.55 -51.44
C ASN A 383 20.41 -53.10 -52.87
N HIS A 384 21.45 -53.00 -53.69
CA HIS A 384 21.47 -53.54 -55.06
C HIS A 384 22.90 -53.88 -55.50
N GLY A 385 23.04 -54.88 -56.37
CA GLY A 385 24.33 -55.45 -56.81
C GLY A 385 24.97 -54.79 -58.02
N TYR A 386 24.70 -53.52 -58.31
CA TYR A 386 25.40 -52.82 -59.40
C TYR A 386 25.49 -51.31 -59.11
N THR A 387 24.42 -50.71 -58.56
CA THR A 387 24.46 -49.34 -58.00
C THR A 387 23.46 -49.19 -56.84
N PRO A 388 23.87 -49.26 -55.56
CA PRO A 388 22.97 -48.99 -54.44
C PRO A 388 22.59 -47.50 -54.36
N SER A 389 21.40 -47.21 -53.83
CA SER A 389 21.00 -45.81 -53.59
C SER A 389 21.54 -45.30 -52.26
N SER A 390 21.89 -44.02 -52.20
CA SER A 390 22.41 -43.41 -50.97
C SER A 390 21.33 -43.19 -49.92
N GLY A 391 21.74 -42.93 -48.68
CA GLY A 391 20.81 -42.58 -47.60
C GLY A 391 20.31 -41.15 -47.76
N ALA A 392 19.01 -40.95 -47.56
CA ALA A 392 18.41 -39.62 -47.62
C ALA A 392 18.70 -38.79 -46.36
N GLY A 393 18.68 -37.46 -46.49
CA GLY A 393 18.88 -36.54 -45.36
C GLY A 393 17.65 -36.42 -44.47
N GLY A 394 17.87 -36.14 -43.19
CA GLY A 394 16.82 -35.76 -42.24
C GLY A 394 16.27 -34.35 -42.50
N GLY A 395 15.09 -34.02 -42.00
CA GLY A 395 14.49 -32.70 -42.19
C GLY A 395 13.17 -32.55 -41.46
N TYR A 396 12.40 -31.50 -41.74
CA TYR A 396 11.01 -31.42 -41.31
C TYR A 396 10.25 -32.63 -41.84
N TYR A 397 10.36 -32.87 -43.15
CA TYR A 397 10.24 -34.19 -43.75
C TYR A 397 11.59 -34.65 -44.28
N GLY A 398 11.93 -35.92 -44.00
CA GLY A 398 13.15 -36.52 -44.53
C GLY A 398 13.04 -36.84 -46.02
N GLY A 399 14.19 -36.82 -46.69
CA GLY A 399 14.30 -37.03 -48.13
C GLY A 399 13.93 -38.44 -48.57
N TYR A 400 13.76 -38.61 -49.89
CA TYR A 400 13.51 -39.90 -50.52
C TYR A 400 14.79 -40.53 -51.06
N SER A 401 14.80 -41.86 -51.11
CA SER A 401 15.81 -42.69 -51.74
C SER A 401 15.11 -43.75 -52.59
N LYS A 402 15.09 -43.57 -53.91
CA LYS A 402 14.43 -44.49 -54.85
C LYS A 402 15.43 -45.19 -55.77
N HIS A 403 15.11 -46.46 -56.07
CA HIS A 403 15.80 -47.27 -57.08
C HIS A 403 14.92 -47.46 -58.31
N ASN A 404 15.50 -47.31 -59.50
CA ASN A 404 14.84 -47.67 -60.76
C ASN A 404 15.41 -49.01 -61.25
N GLY A 405 14.57 -50.02 -61.46
CA GLY A 405 14.92 -51.43 -61.70
C GLY A 405 15.73 -51.76 -62.97
N SER A 406 16.44 -50.80 -63.56
CA SER A 406 17.27 -50.96 -64.75
C SER A 406 18.73 -50.65 -64.39
N SER A 407 19.55 -51.69 -64.34
CA SER A 407 20.99 -51.67 -64.04
C SER A 407 21.77 -50.67 -64.90
N SER A 408 22.39 -49.66 -64.25
CA SER A 408 23.60 -48.89 -64.67
C SER A 408 23.57 -47.35 -64.45
N GLY A 409 22.60 -46.77 -63.71
CA GLY A 409 22.53 -45.31 -63.45
C GLY A 409 22.93 -44.89 -62.03
N SER A 410 23.38 -43.64 -61.85
CA SER A 410 23.65 -43.01 -60.54
C SER A 410 22.36 -42.76 -59.75
N GLN A 411 22.28 -43.17 -58.48
CA GLN A 411 21.03 -43.22 -57.68
C GLN A 411 21.12 -42.47 -56.33
N SER A 412 21.44 -41.18 -56.36
CA SER A 412 21.49 -40.38 -55.12
C SER A 412 20.10 -40.12 -54.54
N ALA A 413 20.01 -40.13 -53.21
CA ALA A 413 18.85 -39.67 -52.47
C ALA A 413 18.80 -38.14 -52.36
N THR A 414 17.64 -37.61 -51.94
CA THR A 414 17.45 -36.17 -51.68
C THR A 414 17.70 -35.81 -50.23
N GLY A 415 18.06 -34.54 -49.96
CA GLY A 415 18.06 -34.02 -48.60
C GLY A 415 16.64 -33.89 -48.02
N GLY A 416 16.55 -33.56 -46.74
CA GLY A 416 15.28 -33.24 -46.10
C GLY A 416 14.87 -31.78 -46.30
N SER A 417 13.60 -31.46 -46.07
CA SER A 417 13.10 -30.08 -46.08
C SER A 417 13.41 -29.36 -44.76
N SER A 418 13.46 -28.02 -44.78
CA SER A 418 13.56 -27.17 -43.60
C SER A 418 12.18 -26.66 -43.18
N PHE A 419 12.07 -26.15 -41.97
CA PHE A 419 10.82 -25.58 -41.43
C PHE A 419 11.12 -24.44 -40.46
N ILE A 420 10.29 -23.39 -40.47
CA ILE A 420 10.34 -22.33 -39.47
C ILE A 420 8.88 -21.96 -39.16
N SER A 421 8.48 -22.05 -37.89
CA SER A 421 7.14 -21.65 -37.49
C SER A 421 6.88 -20.17 -37.81
N GLY A 422 5.78 -19.88 -38.48
CA GLY A 422 5.40 -18.55 -38.94
C GLY A 422 6.04 -18.10 -40.25
N TYR A 423 6.96 -18.88 -40.85
CA TYR A 423 7.57 -18.54 -42.13
C TYR A 423 6.64 -18.85 -43.30
N THR A 424 6.37 -17.85 -44.15
CA THR A 424 5.49 -17.97 -45.32
C THR A 424 5.85 -19.17 -46.20
N GLY A 425 4.88 -20.05 -46.44
CA GLY A 425 5.03 -21.25 -47.26
C GLY A 425 5.39 -22.52 -46.48
N CYS A 426 5.68 -22.43 -45.19
CA CYS A 426 5.72 -23.60 -44.31
C CYS A 426 4.29 -24.12 -44.04
N ASP A 427 4.18 -25.41 -43.76
CA ASP A 427 2.92 -26.08 -43.39
C ASP A 427 3.13 -26.84 -42.09
N SER A 428 2.67 -26.26 -40.98
CA SER A 428 2.76 -26.83 -39.65
C SER A 428 1.83 -28.03 -39.51
N ILE A 429 2.09 -28.82 -38.48
CA ILE A 429 1.20 -29.89 -38.04
C ILE A 429 0.54 -29.51 -36.73
N ASP A 430 -0.65 -30.04 -36.48
CA ASP A 430 -1.30 -29.99 -35.18
C ASP A 430 -0.70 -31.03 -34.20
N GLU A 431 -1.20 -31.08 -32.97
CA GLU A 431 -0.77 -32.03 -31.93
C GLU A 431 -0.93 -33.50 -32.36
N MET A 432 -1.87 -33.78 -33.27
CA MET A 432 -2.12 -35.13 -33.81
C MET A 432 -1.21 -35.47 -35.00
N GLY A 433 -0.40 -34.52 -35.47
CA GLY A 433 0.49 -34.67 -36.62
C GLY A 433 -0.20 -34.45 -37.96
N ILE A 434 -1.35 -33.79 -38.00
CA ILE A 434 -2.11 -33.48 -39.22
C ILE A 434 -1.72 -32.09 -39.70
N HIS A 435 -1.47 -31.96 -41.02
CA HIS A 435 -1.12 -30.67 -41.62
C HIS A 435 -2.27 -29.67 -41.55
N THR A 436 -1.93 -28.45 -41.13
CA THR A 436 -2.89 -27.37 -40.91
C THR A 436 -3.09 -26.50 -42.15
N GLY A 437 -2.17 -26.57 -43.12
CA GLY A 437 -2.11 -25.66 -44.25
C GLY A 437 -1.68 -24.24 -43.87
N GLN A 438 -1.19 -24.03 -42.64
CA GLN A 438 -0.72 -22.76 -42.11
C GLN A 438 0.71 -22.89 -41.57
N PRO A 439 1.52 -21.82 -41.61
CA PRO A 439 2.92 -21.91 -41.16
C PRO A 439 3.08 -21.88 -39.64
N LEU A 440 2.04 -21.49 -38.89
CA LEU A 440 2.10 -21.32 -37.44
C LEU A 440 2.00 -22.67 -36.71
N HIS A 441 2.98 -22.99 -35.87
CA HIS A 441 3.00 -24.17 -35.02
C HIS A 441 1.85 -24.15 -33.99
N TYR A 442 1.35 -25.31 -33.57
CA TYR A 442 0.21 -25.43 -32.65
C TYR A 442 0.43 -24.77 -31.28
N SER A 443 1.69 -24.57 -30.89
CA SER A 443 2.06 -23.85 -29.66
C SER A 443 1.99 -22.32 -29.80
N GLU A 444 1.56 -21.81 -30.96
CA GLU A 444 1.48 -20.39 -31.32
C GLU A 444 2.83 -19.65 -31.37
N LYS A 445 3.95 -20.35 -31.12
CA LYS A 445 5.30 -19.79 -31.23
C LYS A 445 5.63 -19.54 -32.69
N SER A 446 6.16 -18.36 -33.01
CA SER A 446 6.55 -17.98 -34.35
C SER A 446 7.90 -17.26 -34.35
N PHE A 447 8.59 -17.31 -35.48
CA PHE A 447 9.85 -16.61 -35.68
C PHE A 447 9.69 -15.43 -36.63
N GLN A 448 10.21 -14.27 -36.22
CA GLN A 448 10.26 -13.05 -37.02
C GLN A 448 11.64 -12.90 -37.69
N ASN A 449 11.72 -12.05 -38.72
CA ASN A 449 12.97 -11.78 -39.47
C ASN A 449 13.68 -13.05 -39.95
N SER A 450 12.88 -14.05 -40.31
CA SER A 450 13.34 -15.41 -40.56
C SER A 450 13.91 -15.58 -41.97
N THR A 451 14.95 -16.39 -42.10
CA THR A 451 15.55 -16.77 -43.38
C THR A 451 15.80 -18.27 -43.44
N MET A 452 15.53 -18.87 -44.60
CA MET A 452 15.77 -20.29 -44.89
C MET A 452 16.59 -20.39 -46.18
N ILE A 453 17.75 -21.03 -46.10
CA ILE A 453 18.72 -21.17 -47.19
C ILE A 453 18.98 -22.65 -47.42
N ASP A 454 18.83 -23.12 -48.65
CA ASP A 454 19.13 -24.52 -48.99
C ASP A 454 20.64 -24.80 -48.96
N GLY A 455 21.01 -26.08 -48.88
CA GLY A 455 22.40 -26.51 -48.77
C GLY A 455 23.24 -26.33 -50.06
N LYS A 456 22.67 -25.84 -51.16
CA LYS A 456 23.41 -25.52 -52.39
C LYS A 456 23.69 -24.02 -52.53
N SER A 457 23.14 -23.20 -51.65
CA SER A 457 23.25 -21.76 -51.67
C SER A 457 24.30 -21.26 -50.66
N SER A 458 24.72 -20.01 -50.85
CA SER A 458 25.63 -19.33 -49.93
C SER A 458 24.92 -19.01 -48.61
N MET A 459 25.49 -19.45 -47.49
CA MET A 459 25.00 -19.23 -46.12
C MET A 459 26.16 -18.77 -45.22
N PRO A 460 25.89 -18.24 -44.02
CA PRO A 460 26.95 -17.88 -43.07
C PRO A 460 27.78 -19.09 -42.64
N THR A 461 29.08 -18.88 -42.40
CA THR A 461 29.92 -19.88 -41.70
C THR A 461 29.47 -20.03 -40.24
N ILE A 462 29.80 -21.16 -39.61
CA ILE A 462 29.46 -21.44 -38.20
C ILE A 462 29.98 -20.34 -37.26
N ASP A 463 31.20 -19.87 -37.48
CA ASP A 463 31.81 -18.77 -36.71
C ASP A 463 31.25 -17.38 -37.07
N GLY A 464 30.36 -17.28 -38.07
CA GLY A 464 29.79 -16.02 -38.56
C GLY A 464 30.76 -15.09 -39.26
N SER A 465 32.02 -15.49 -39.50
CA SER A 465 33.07 -14.61 -40.03
C SER A 465 33.04 -14.45 -41.55
N SER A 466 32.39 -15.37 -42.27
CA SER A 466 32.33 -15.41 -43.73
C SER A 466 31.08 -16.14 -44.23
N THR A 467 31.09 -16.53 -45.51
CA THR A 467 30.06 -17.40 -46.10
C THR A 467 30.62 -18.73 -46.58
N MET A 468 29.76 -19.76 -46.59
CA MET A 468 30.03 -21.10 -47.12
C MET A 468 28.90 -21.57 -48.04
N ILE A 469 29.17 -22.52 -48.94
CA ILE A 469 28.14 -23.16 -49.76
C ILE A 469 27.69 -24.44 -49.06
N GLY A 470 26.59 -24.37 -48.31
CA GLY A 470 26.10 -25.50 -47.54
C GLY A 470 27.01 -25.92 -46.40
N ASN A 471 26.45 -26.58 -45.38
CA ASN A 471 27.26 -27.22 -44.34
C ASN A 471 27.56 -28.69 -44.68
N LEU A 472 28.83 -29.04 -44.83
CA LEU A 472 29.27 -30.41 -45.15
C LEU A 472 29.64 -31.24 -43.91
N GLY A 473 29.78 -30.60 -42.74
CA GLY A 473 30.14 -31.26 -41.48
C GLY A 473 28.93 -31.66 -40.65
N ASP A 474 29.16 -31.86 -39.36
CA ASP A 474 28.09 -31.93 -38.38
C ASP A 474 27.29 -30.62 -38.38
N GLY A 475 26.03 -30.72 -37.97
CA GLY A 475 25.19 -29.56 -37.75
C GLY A 475 25.72 -28.67 -36.65
N TYR A 476 25.09 -27.51 -36.51
CA TYR A 476 25.40 -26.55 -35.46
C TYR A 476 24.16 -25.75 -35.11
N ALA A 477 24.04 -25.31 -33.86
CA ALA A 477 23.01 -24.37 -33.47
C ALA A 477 23.59 -23.25 -32.61
N ARG A 478 23.00 -22.06 -32.73
CA ARG A 478 23.36 -20.89 -31.93
C ARG A 478 22.10 -20.15 -31.51
N ILE A 479 22.03 -19.79 -30.23
CA ILE A 479 20.95 -18.99 -29.66
C ILE A 479 21.57 -17.76 -29.02
N THR A 480 21.26 -16.59 -29.57
CA THR A 480 21.84 -15.31 -29.17
C THR A 480 20.76 -14.41 -28.60
N PHE A 481 20.97 -13.89 -27.39
CA PHE A 481 20.12 -12.84 -26.85
C PHE A 481 20.20 -11.59 -27.74
N SER A 482 19.05 -11.11 -28.21
CA SER A 482 18.96 -9.96 -29.10
C SER A 482 18.55 -8.72 -28.32
N GLU A 483 17.39 -8.77 -27.67
CA GLU A 483 16.74 -7.63 -27.03
C GLU A 483 15.97 -8.07 -25.79
N LEU A 484 15.90 -7.20 -24.79
CA LEU A 484 15.15 -7.41 -23.57
C LEU A 484 13.65 -7.27 -23.85
N GLY A 485 12.83 -8.19 -23.35
CA GLY A 485 11.38 -8.03 -23.38
C GLY A 485 10.97 -7.04 -22.30
N VAL A 486 10.32 -5.94 -22.69
CA VAL A 486 9.87 -4.90 -21.76
C VAL A 486 8.37 -5.04 -21.57
N ASP A 487 7.90 -5.02 -20.33
CA ASP A 487 6.47 -5.06 -20.05
C ASP A 487 5.79 -3.73 -20.46
N PRO A 488 4.53 -3.76 -20.92
CA PRO A 488 3.79 -2.55 -21.24
C PRO A 488 3.54 -1.71 -19.98
N THR A 489 3.40 -0.40 -20.13
CA THR A 489 3.08 0.53 -19.03
C THR A 489 1.64 1.02 -19.12
N ILE A 490 0.93 1.10 -17.99
CA ILE A 490 -0.42 1.70 -17.90
C ILE A 490 -0.38 2.96 -17.04
N THR A 491 -0.87 4.08 -17.57
CA THR A 491 -1.02 5.35 -16.85
C THR A 491 -2.50 5.65 -16.63
N LEU A 492 -2.92 5.80 -15.36
CA LEU A 492 -4.30 6.19 -15.04
C LEU A 492 -4.54 7.65 -15.43
N ILE A 493 -5.67 7.93 -16.08
CA ILE A 493 -6.12 9.30 -16.32
C ILE A 493 -6.82 9.78 -15.03
N GLY A 494 -6.36 10.86 -14.39
CA GLY A 494 -6.94 11.35 -13.14
C GLY A 494 -6.64 10.49 -11.89
N GLU A 495 -7.36 10.74 -10.79
CA GLU A 495 -6.99 10.29 -9.44
C GLU A 495 -7.04 8.77 -9.21
N LYS A 496 -5.99 8.19 -8.61
CA LYS A 496 -5.95 6.76 -8.24
C LYS A 496 -7.06 6.35 -7.26
N VAL A 497 -7.54 7.29 -6.44
CA VAL A 497 -8.65 7.11 -5.49
C VAL A 497 -9.73 8.14 -5.77
N ILE A 498 -10.96 7.69 -6.03
CA ILE A 498 -12.12 8.56 -6.29
C ILE A 498 -13.14 8.37 -5.17
N ASN A 499 -13.61 9.48 -4.58
CA ASN A 499 -14.67 9.48 -3.56
C ASN A 499 -15.98 10.00 -4.17
N ILE A 500 -17.08 9.28 -3.96
CA ILE A 500 -18.43 9.65 -4.41
C ILE A 500 -19.48 9.40 -3.31
N SER A 501 -20.63 10.06 -3.39
CA SER A 501 -21.76 9.82 -2.48
C SER A 501 -22.63 8.68 -3.02
N ARG A 502 -23.33 7.98 -2.12
CA ARG A 502 -24.31 6.96 -2.51
C ARG A 502 -25.35 7.55 -3.46
N GLY A 503 -25.54 6.89 -4.59
CA GLY A 503 -26.48 7.29 -5.65
C GLY A 503 -25.89 8.24 -6.69
N ASP A 504 -24.65 8.72 -6.50
CA ASP A 504 -23.98 9.52 -7.53
C ASP A 504 -23.64 8.67 -8.76
N ILE A 505 -23.54 9.33 -9.92
CA ILE A 505 -23.11 8.70 -11.16
C ILE A 505 -21.59 8.61 -11.15
N TYR A 506 -21.05 7.39 -11.14
CA TYR A 506 -19.63 7.15 -11.37
C TYR A 506 -19.32 7.11 -12.87
N LYS A 507 -18.38 7.94 -13.33
CA LYS A 507 -17.81 7.89 -14.67
C LYS A 507 -16.31 7.67 -14.56
N ASP A 508 -15.84 6.55 -15.12
CA ASP A 508 -14.41 6.25 -15.15
C ASP A 508 -13.66 7.24 -16.07
N PRO A 509 -12.61 7.94 -15.57
CA PRO A 509 -11.73 8.75 -16.40
C PRO A 509 -10.88 7.94 -17.40
N GLY A 510 -10.70 6.64 -17.18
CA GLY A 510 -9.94 5.73 -18.05
C GLY A 510 -8.44 5.68 -17.73
N ALA A 511 -7.68 5.13 -18.68
CA ALA A 511 -6.23 4.97 -18.62
C ALA A 511 -5.64 4.97 -20.04
N THR A 512 -4.34 5.23 -20.17
CA THR A 512 -3.56 5.04 -21.40
C THR A 512 -2.53 3.93 -21.21
N ALA A 513 -2.09 3.29 -22.29
CA ALA A 513 -1.07 2.26 -22.25
C ALA A 513 -0.04 2.42 -23.38
N PHE A 514 1.23 2.22 -23.05
CA PHE A 514 2.34 2.31 -23.99
C PHE A 514 3.32 1.17 -23.76
N ASP A 515 3.78 0.58 -24.85
CA ASP A 515 4.82 -0.42 -24.89
C ASP A 515 5.96 0.05 -25.83
N PRO A 516 7.24 -0.13 -25.48
CA PRO A 516 8.35 0.34 -26.32
C PRO A 516 8.42 -0.31 -27.71
N ASP A 517 7.97 -1.57 -27.85
CA ASP A 517 8.04 -2.34 -29.09
C ASP A 517 6.76 -2.21 -29.93
N ASP A 518 5.59 -2.16 -29.28
CA ASP A 518 4.29 -2.00 -29.94
C ASP A 518 3.85 -0.53 -30.11
N GLY A 519 4.43 0.40 -29.36
CA GLY A 519 4.00 1.80 -29.30
C GLY A 519 2.75 2.01 -28.44
N ASP A 520 1.83 2.86 -28.89
CA ASP A 520 0.56 3.11 -28.18
C ASP A 520 -0.39 1.92 -28.34
N ILE A 521 -0.69 1.28 -27.22
CA ILE A 521 -1.58 0.11 -27.13
C ILE A 521 -2.80 0.41 -26.26
N THR A 522 -3.15 1.69 -26.07
CA THR A 522 -4.28 2.14 -25.25
C THR A 522 -5.60 1.45 -25.65
N ASP A 523 -5.83 1.25 -26.95
CA ASP A 523 -7.03 0.60 -27.47
C ASP A 523 -7.12 -0.91 -27.13
N LYS A 524 -6.01 -1.51 -26.66
CA LYS A 524 -5.95 -2.91 -26.20
C LYS A 524 -6.27 -3.07 -24.70
N ILE A 525 -6.48 -1.98 -23.95
CA ILE A 525 -6.79 -2.05 -22.51
C ILE A 525 -8.13 -2.74 -22.28
N VAL A 526 -8.12 -3.76 -21.42
CA VAL A 526 -9.31 -4.43 -20.89
C VAL A 526 -9.61 -3.85 -19.51
N VAL A 527 -10.84 -3.33 -19.33
CA VAL A 527 -11.30 -2.74 -18.07
C VAL A 527 -12.32 -3.65 -17.40
N THR A 528 -12.07 -4.02 -16.15
CA THR A 528 -13.01 -4.75 -15.29
C THR A 528 -13.42 -3.84 -14.14
N SER A 529 -14.72 -3.66 -13.92
CA SER A 529 -15.25 -2.75 -12.89
C SER A 529 -16.43 -3.40 -12.16
N ASP A 530 -16.40 -3.35 -10.83
CA ASP A 530 -17.47 -3.84 -9.96
C ASP A 530 -18.19 -2.72 -9.19
N VAL A 531 -17.96 -1.46 -9.60
CA VAL A 531 -18.44 -0.29 -8.86
C VAL A 531 -19.96 -0.25 -8.78
N ASN A 532 -20.50 -0.36 -7.56
CA ASN A 532 -21.93 -0.21 -7.28
C ASN A 532 -22.18 1.04 -6.44
N THR A 533 -22.63 2.12 -7.08
CA THR A 533 -22.83 3.41 -6.39
C THR A 533 -24.06 3.44 -5.47
N ASN A 534 -24.92 2.42 -5.51
CA ASN A 534 -26.08 2.31 -4.62
C ASN A 534 -25.74 1.66 -3.28
N MET A 535 -24.57 1.03 -3.17
CA MET A 535 -24.11 0.35 -1.96
C MET A 535 -22.86 1.04 -1.43
N LEU A 536 -22.82 1.31 -0.12
CA LEU A 536 -21.63 1.89 0.51
C LEU A 536 -20.48 0.89 0.49
N GLY A 537 -19.25 1.37 0.34
CA GLY A 537 -18.06 0.54 0.32
C GLY A 537 -16.94 1.05 -0.57
N THR A 538 -15.85 0.29 -0.64
CA THR A 538 -14.75 0.52 -1.57
C THR A 538 -14.82 -0.51 -2.70
N TYR A 539 -14.77 -0.02 -3.93
CA TYR A 539 -14.84 -0.78 -5.17
C TYR A 539 -13.57 -0.61 -5.97
N SER A 540 -13.34 -1.50 -6.94
CA SER A 540 -12.11 -1.50 -7.74
C SER A 540 -12.41 -1.47 -9.23
N VAL A 541 -11.64 -0.65 -9.95
CA VAL A 541 -11.58 -0.69 -11.41
C VAL A 541 -10.17 -1.18 -11.78
N VAL A 542 -10.11 -2.34 -12.40
CA VAL A 542 -8.86 -2.99 -12.81
C VAL A 542 -8.67 -2.79 -14.31
N TYR A 543 -7.52 -2.24 -14.69
CA TYR A 543 -7.08 -2.07 -16.07
C TYR A 543 -5.99 -3.10 -16.33
N SER A 544 -6.12 -3.84 -17.42
CA SER A 544 -5.14 -4.85 -17.85
C SER A 544 -4.83 -4.62 -19.33
N VAL A 545 -3.55 -4.70 -19.71
CA VAL A 545 -3.15 -4.63 -21.13
C VAL A 545 -2.12 -5.71 -21.40
N ALA A 546 -2.20 -6.32 -22.60
CA ALA A 546 -1.21 -7.24 -23.10
C ALA A 546 -0.56 -6.67 -24.38
N ASP A 547 0.76 -6.77 -24.49
CA ASP A 547 1.50 -6.40 -25.71
C ASP A 547 1.43 -7.53 -26.77
N SER A 548 2.12 -7.36 -27.90
CA SER A 548 2.19 -8.39 -28.95
C SER A 548 3.05 -9.60 -28.59
N ASP A 549 3.93 -9.45 -27.59
CA ASP A 549 4.84 -10.48 -27.10
C ASP A 549 4.20 -11.33 -25.97
N GLY A 550 3.00 -10.94 -25.51
CA GLY A 550 2.22 -11.63 -24.48
C GLY A 550 2.63 -11.29 -23.04
N ASN A 551 3.31 -10.17 -22.83
CA ASN A 551 3.54 -9.60 -21.50
C ASN A 551 2.30 -8.83 -21.06
N VAL A 552 1.95 -8.91 -19.77
CA VAL A 552 0.69 -8.36 -19.22
C VAL A 552 0.97 -7.47 -18.03
N THR A 553 0.45 -6.24 -18.08
CA THR A 553 0.50 -5.28 -16.98
C THR A 553 -0.90 -4.98 -16.46
N THR A 554 -1.03 -4.84 -15.15
CA THR A 554 -2.28 -4.47 -14.49
C THR A 554 -2.10 -3.28 -13.55
N THR A 555 -3.08 -2.38 -13.52
CA THR A 555 -3.18 -1.31 -12.51
C THR A 555 -4.61 -1.20 -11.99
N THR A 556 -4.80 -0.60 -10.81
CA THR A 556 -6.11 -0.53 -10.14
C THR A 556 -6.42 0.87 -9.65
N ARG A 557 -7.65 1.31 -9.88
CA ARG A 557 -8.27 2.50 -9.29
C ARG A 557 -9.26 2.10 -8.20
N SER A 558 -9.24 2.80 -7.07
CA SER A 558 -10.20 2.60 -5.97
C SER A 558 -11.32 3.63 -6.03
N VAL A 559 -12.57 3.19 -5.85
CA VAL A 559 -13.76 4.06 -5.79
C VAL A 559 -14.46 3.86 -4.45
N ILE A 560 -14.57 4.92 -3.66
CA ILE A 560 -15.16 4.88 -2.31
C ILE A 560 -16.54 5.54 -2.35
N VAL A 561 -17.58 4.80 -1.94
CA VAL A 561 -18.98 5.26 -1.90
C VAL A 561 -19.39 5.53 -0.45
N ASN A 562 -19.69 6.79 -0.14
CA ASN A 562 -19.97 7.30 1.21
C ASN A 562 -21.45 7.71 1.41
N LEU A 563 -21.89 7.86 2.67
CA LEU A 563 -23.24 8.31 3.00
C LEU A 563 -23.46 9.80 2.66
N PRO A 564 -24.62 10.20 2.07
CA PRO A 564 -24.83 11.57 1.59
C PRO A 564 -25.16 12.64 2.66
N HIS A 565 -24.81 12.46 3.94
CA HIS A 565 -25.36 13.14 5.15
C HIS A 565 -26.57 12.43 5.79
N ALA A 566 -26.70 12.50 7.12
CA ALA A 566 -27.84 12.00 7.89
C ALA A 566 -28.48 13.12 8.73
N ASN A 567 -29.80 13.13 8.88
CA ASN A 567 -30.51 14.13 9.67
C ASN A 567 -30.45 13.87 11.17
N SER A 568 -30.07 12.67 11.61
CA SER A 568 -29.91 12.36 13.03
C SER A 568 -29.17 11.05 13.28
N ILE A 569 -28.72 10.84 14.52
CA ILE A 569 -28.10 9.57 14.89
C ILE A 569 -29.13 8.43 14.87
N LEU A 570 -30.39 8.69 15.25
CA LEU A 570 -31.46 7.70 15.22
C LEU A 570 -31.81 7.26 13.80
N GLU A 571 -31.77 8.15 12.82
CA GLU A 571 -31.95 7.81 11.39
C GLU A 571 -30.88 6.81 10.93
N VAL A 572 -29.62 7.04 11.32
CA VAL A 572 -28.54 6.11 11.00
C VAL A 572 -28.78 4.77 11.70
N ILE A 573 -29.02 4.77 13.01
CA ILE A 573 -29.15 3.54 13.81
C ILE A 573 -30.38 2.72 13.40
N SER A 574 -31.50 3.36 13.04
CA SER A 574 -32.72 2.68 12.62
C SER A 574 -32.61 2.04 11.22
N ASN A 575 -31.59 2.38 10.43
CA ASN A 575 -31.37 1.79 9.12
C ASN A 575 -30.95 0.32 9.25
N ASN A 576 -31.72 -0.60 8.64
CA ASN A 576 -31.46 -2.05 8.70
C ASN A 576 -30.38 -2.54 7.72
N GLU A 577 -29.85 -1.66 6.87
CA GLU A 577 -28.80 -2.01 5.91
C GLU A 577 -27.38 -1.83 6.47
N LEU A 578 -27.24 -1.16 7.62
CA LEU A 578 -25.93 -1.00 8.26
C LEU A 578 -25.50 -2.30 8.92
N ARG A 579 -24.24 -2.66 8.70
CA ARG A 579 -23.60 -3.85 9.27
C ARG A 579 -22.76 -3.46 10.48
N ASP A 580 -22.24 -4.46 11.16
CA ASP A 580 -21.31 -4.25 12.27
C ASP A 580 -20.05 -3.56 11.75
N GLY A 581 -19.57 -2.55 12.47
CA GLY A 581 -18.39 -1.81 12.06
C GLY A 581 -18.29 -0.40 12.61
N ASN A 582 -17.33 0.35 12.06
CA ASN A 582 -16.98 1.69 12.50
C ASN A 582 -17.45 2.70 11.45
N TYR A 583 -18.11 3.78 11.89
CA TYR A 583 -18.68 4.77 10.97
C TYR A 583 -18.38 6.20 11.44
N ASP A 584 -18.10 7.07 10.46
CA ASP A 584 -17.97 8.51 10.65
C ASP A 584 -19.17 9.22 10.01
N ILE A 585 -20.01 9.83 10.83
CA ILE A 585 -21.31 10.37 10.42
C ILE A 585 -21.34 11.85 10.69
N LYS A 586 -21.77 12.65 9.70
CA LYS A 586 -21.96 14.09 9.86
C LYS A 586 -23.43 14.42 10.08
N ILE A 587 -23.76 15.04 11.22
CA ILE A 587 -25.13 15.49 11.57
C ILE A 587 -25.03 16.94 12.06
N ASN A 588 -25.77 17.85 11.43
CA ASN A 588 -25.79 19.28 11.78
C ASN A 588 -24.39 19.94 11.89
N GLY A 589 -23.43 19.51 11.06
CA GLY A 589 -22.05 20.01 11.08
C GLY A 589 -21.12 19.33 12.08
N GLU A 590 -21.65 18.51 12.99
CA GLU A 590 -20.87 17.73 13.97
C GLU A 590 -20.55 16.33 13.42
N MET A 591 -19.34 15.83 13.74
CA MET A 591 -18.90 14.49 13.36
C MET A 591 -19.13 13.50 14.51
N TYR A 592 -19.68 12.34 14.17
CA TYR A 592 -19.98 11.26 15.08
C TYR A 592 -19.21 10.02 14.64
N ASN A 593 -18.22 9.63 15.44
CA ASN A 593 -17.54 8.36 15.28
C ASN A 593 -18.31 7.33 16.10
N ILE A 594 -18.88 6.32 15.45
CA ILE A 594 -19.65 5.27 16.12
C ILE A 594 -19.04 3.89 15.88
N GLU A 595 -19.23 3.03 16.86
CA GLU A 595 -19.11 1.59 16.72
C GLU A 595 -20.52 1.00 16.72
N LEU A 596 -20.92 0.33 15.64
CA LEU A 596 -22.23 -0.28 15.52
C LEU A 596 -22.12 -1.80 15.69
N ILE A 597 -22.98 -2.36 16.56
CA ILE A 597 -23.24 -3.80 16.70
C ILE A 597 -24.73 -4.03 16.47
N ASN A 598 -25.06 -4.91 15.52
CA ASN A 598 -26.42 -5.35 15.23
C ASN A 598 -26.67 -6.71 15.88
N VAL A 599 -27.80 -6.82 16.59
CA VAL A 599 -28.29 -8.06 17.18
C VAL A 599 -29.65 -8.37 16.57
N ASP A 600 -29.71 -9.46 15.81
CA ASP A 600 -30.92 -9.87 15.11
C ASP A 600 -31.86 -10.71 16.00
N GLY A 601 -33.16 -10.52 15.80
CA GLY A 601 -34.20 -11.28 16.50
C GLY A 601 -34.38 -10.90 17.97
N ASN A 602 -35.13 -11.73 18.69
CA ASN A 602 -35.39 -11.55 20.12
C ASN A 602 -34.22 -12.10 20.94
N THR A 603 -33.72 -11.30 21.87
CA THR A 603 -32.54 -11.60 22.69
C THR A 603 -32.92 -11.71 24.17
N ILE A 604 -32.42 -12.75 24.84
CA ILE A 604 -32.57 -12.96 26.28
C ILE A 604 -31.18 -13.21 26.86
N TYR A 605 -30.74 -12.36 27.79
CA TYR A 605 -29.52 -12.60 28.56
C TYR A 605 -29.88 -13.21 29.92
N LYS A 606 -29.23 -14.34 30.24
CA LYS A 606 -29.48 -15.11 31.46
C LYS A 606 -28.25 -15.20 32.35
N GLU A 607 -28.44 -15.12 33.66
CA GLU A 607 -27.35 -15.18 34.65
C GLU A 607 -26.56 -16.49 34.57
N GLU A 608 -27.27 -17.60 34.34
CA GLU A 608 -26.69 -18.94 34.23
C GLU A 608 -25.79 -19.13 33.00
N GLU A 609 -26.03 -18.37 31.93
CA GLU A 609 -25.21 -18.42 30.71
C GLU A 609 -24.02 -17.48 30.84
N SER A 610 -24.24 -16.26 31.29
CA SER A 610 -23.19 -15.27 31.53
C SER A 610 -23.69 -14.18 32.48
N PRO A 611 -23.15 -14.08 33.71
CA PRO A 611 -23.56 -13.07 34.67
C PRO A 611 -23.12 -11.65 34.27
N ILE A 612 -22.15 -11.54 33.35
CA ILE A 612 -21.68 -10.27 32.79
C ILE A 612 -21.65 -10.38 31.27
N ILE A 613 -22.32 -9.45 30.60
CA ILE A 613 -22.36 -9.31 29.14
C ILE A 613 -21.54 -8.07 28.76
N TYR A 614 -20.41 -8.31 28.10
CA TYR A 614 -19.50 -7.29 27.59
C TYR A 614 -19.88 -6.91 26.15
N LEU A 615 -20.12 -5.61 25.90
CA LEU A 615 -20.54 -5.08 24.60
C LEU A 615 -19.45 -4.24 23.91
N GLY A 616 -19.25 -4.40 22.60
CA GLY A 616 -18.22 -3.66 21.87
C GLY A 616 -16.88 -4.39 21.75
N ASN A 617 -15.99 -3.87 20.92
CA ASN A 617 -14.60 -4.31 20.82
C ASN A 617 -13.77 -3.94 22.06
N ASP A 618 -12.55 -4.47 22.11
CA ASP A 618 -11.60 -4.28 23.17
C ASP A 618 -10.67 -3.05 22.97
N ILE A 619 -11.06 -2.12 22.10
CA ILE A 619 -10.28 -0.92 21.77
C ILE A 619 -10.84 0.31 22.49
N PRO A 620 -10.12 0.89 23.47
CA PRO A 620 -10.47 2.17 24.06
C PRO A 620 -10.31 3.31 23.06
N ASP A 621 -11.39 4.03 22.74
CA ASP A 621 -11.36 5.16 21.80
C ASP A 621 -12.50 6.17 22.03
N GLU A 622 -12.59 7.17 21.15
CA GLU A 622 -13.58 8.26 21.21
C GLU A 622 -14.92 7.91 20.56
N ARG A 623 -15.18 6.65 20.21
CA ARG A 623 -16.44 6.26 19.56
C ARG A 623 -17.58 6.10 20.56
N ILE A 624 -18.79 6.39 20.12
CA ILE A 624 -20.02 5.99 20.83
C ILE A 624 -20.30 4.53 20.44
N LEU A 625 -20.42 3.66 21.44
CA LEU A 625 -20.88 2.29 21.21
C LEU A 625 -22.38 2.29 21.01
N VAL A 626 -22.82 1.83 19.84
CA VAL A 626 -24.22 1.64 19.51
C VAL A 626 -24.49 0.14 19.43
N VAL A 627 -25.42 -0.34 20.26
CA VAL A 627 -25.93 -1.71 20.18
C VAL A 627 -27.39 -1.69 19.75
N LYS A 628 -27.65 -2.21 18.56
CA LYS A 628 -28.95 -2.20 17.89
C LYS A 628 -29.58 -3.59 17.96
N TYR A 629 -30.61 -3.74 18.77
CA TYR A 629 -31.43 -4.94 18.84
C TYR A 629 -32.62 -4.81 17.88
N ASN A 630 -32.68 -5.66 16.85
CA ASN A 630 -33.73 -5.66 15.83
C ASN A 630 -35.03 -6.36 16.28
N GLY A 631 -35.06 -6.95 17.48
CA GLY A 631 -36.24 -7.53 18.14
C GLY A 631 -36.40 -7.06 19.60
N ASP A 632 -36.98 -7.92 20.44
CA ASP A 632 -37.11 -7.68 21.88
C ASP A 632 -35.79 -7.96 22.63
N LEU A 633 -35.54 -7.24 23.72
CA LEU A 633 -34.41 -7.45 24.63
C LEU A 633 -34.91 -7.75 26.05
N THR A 634 -34.60 -8.93 26.58
CA THR A 634 -34.85 -9.29 27.99
C THR A 634 -33.52 -9.51 28.71
N ILE A 635 -33.34 -8.84 29.84
CA ILE A 635 -32.20 -9.00 30.74
C ILE A 635 -32.75 -9.65 32.01
N GLU A 636 -32.33 -10.87 32.32
CA GLU A 636 -32.78 -11.57 33.53
C GLU A 636 -32.10 -11.04 34.80
N SER A 637 -32.65 -11.42 35.95
CA SER A 637 -32.07 -11.08 37.25
C SER A 637 -30.65 -11.64 37.36
N GLY A 638 -29.76 -10.90 38.02
CA GLY A 638 -28.36 -11.29 38.20
C GLY A 638 -27.43 -10.97 37.02
N VAL A 639 -27.96 -10.57 35.85
CA VAL A 639 -27.15 -10.19 34.68
C VAL A 639 -26.71 -8.72 34.73
N LEU A 640 -25.43 -8.47 34.47
CA LEU A 640 -24.84 -7.15 34.24
C LEU A 640 -24.55 -6.93 32.75
N LEU A 641 -25.15 -5.92 32.14
CA LEU A 641 -24.88 -5.47 30.76
C LEU A 641 -24.01 -4.21 30.79
N THR A 642 -22.81 -4.29 30.20
CA THR A 642 -21.83 -3.19 30.23
C THR A 642 -20.87 -3.24 29.03
N PRO A 643 -20.24 -2.12 28.60
CA PRO A 643 -19.23 -2.15 27.54
C PRO A 643 -18.01 -3.02 27.88
N THR A 644 -17.45 -3.72 26.88
CA THR A 644 -16.21 -4.53 26.97
C THR A 644 -15.03 -3.67 27.38
N THR A 645 -14.88 -2.52 26.71
CA THR A 645 -13.86 -1.53 27.00
C THR A 645 -14.44 -0.13 26.92
N ARG A 646 -13.59 0.87 27.14
CA ARG A 646 -13.99 2.25 27.38
C ARG A 646 -14.43 2.91 26.07
N LYS A 647 -15.60 3.53 26.09
CA LYS A 647 -16.20 4.25 24.96
C LYS A 647 -16.65 5.64 25.39
N LYS A 648 -16.81 6.56 24.43
CA LYS A 648 -17.29 7.95 24.68
C LYS A 648 -18.72 7.96 25.22
N GLY A 649 -19.52 6.97 24.86
CA GLY A 649 -20.88 6.76 25.36
C GLY A 649 -21.40 5.39 24.94
N MET A 650 -22.52 4.97 25.52
CA MET A 650 -23.26 3.78 25.08
C MET A 650 -24.69 4.17 24.70
N PHE A 651 -25.11 3.77 23.50
CA PHE A 651 -26.45 3.91 22.97
C PHE A 651 -27.03 2.50 22.74
N ILE A 652 -28.03 2.13 23.53
CA ILE A 652 -28.82 0.91 23.33
C ILE A 652 -30.10 1.26 22.58
N TYR A 653 -30.25 0.73 21.37
CA TYR A 653 -31.47 0.86 20.57
C TYR A 653 -32.17 -0.50 20.52
N VAL A 654 -33.42 -0.58 20.99
CA VAL A 654 -34.24 -1.79 20.96
C VAL A 654 -35.48 -1.52 20.13
N LYS A 655 -35.58 -2.12 18.94
CA LYS A 655 -36.73 -1.94 18.06
C LYS A 655 -38.04 -2.45 18.68
N GLY A 656 -37.96 -3.52 19.48
CA GLY A 656 -39.10 -4.11 20.19
C GLY A 656 -39.26 -3.58 21.61
N THR A 657 -39.46 -4.50 22.55
CA THR A 657 -39.62 -4.24 23.98
C THR A 657 -38.32 -4.50 24.74
N LEU A 658 -37.92 -3.57 25.59
CA LEU A 658 -36.88 -3.76 26.61
C LEU A 658 -37.52 -4.19 27.95
N THR A 659 -37.19 -5.39 28.41
CA THR A 659 -37.53 -5.88 29.76
C THR A 659 -36.25 -6.04 30.58
N ASN A 660 -36.01 -5.14 31.54
CA ASN A 660 -34.81 -5.16 32.38
C ASN A 660 -35.12 -5.69 33.79
N ASN A 661 -34.71 -6.92 34.09
CA ASN A 661 -34.71 -7.50 35.45
C ASN A 661 -33.31 -7.57 36.08
N GLY A 662 -32.26 -7.17 35.33
CA GLY A 662 -30.86 -7.15 35.76
C GLY A 662 -30.31 -5.73 35.90
N THR A 663 -29.02 -5.56 35.61
CA THR A 663 -28.31 -4.28 35.72
C THR A 663 -27.79 -3.84 34.35
N ILE A 664 -28.23 -2.68 33.87
CA ILE A 664 -27.58 -1.97 32.76
C ILE A 664 -26.70 -0.89 33.35
N SER A 665 -25.38 -1.01 33.16
CA SER A 665 -24.43 -0.07 33.76
C SER A 665 -23.48 0.52 32.72
N MET A 666 -23.40 1.84 32.73
CA MET A 666 -22.39 2.59 31.99
C MET A 666 -21.36 3.18 32.96
N THR A 667 -20.09 2.91 32.69
CA THR A 667 -18.95 3.59 33.35
C THR A 667 -17.97 4.02 32.27
N ALA A 668 -17.67 5.32 32.17
CA ALA A 668 -16.77 5.89 31.18
C ALA A 668 -15.41 6.28 31.78
N ARG A 669 -14.29 5.90 31.14
CA ARG A 669 -12.96 6.43 31.44
C ARG A 669 -12.34 7.11 30.22
N GLY A 670 -11.83 8.32 30.41
CA GLY A 670 -10.69 8.81 29.64
C GLY A 670 -10.92 9.29 28.20
N ALA A 671 -12.15 9.46 27.72
CA ALA A 671 -12.32 10.07 26.41
C ALA A 671 -11.82 11.52 26.44
N VAL A 672 -10.91 11.86 25.52
CA VAL A 672 -10.54 13.25 25.20
C VAL A 672 -11.72 13.88 24.45
N ALA A 673 -12.88 13.95 25.10
CA ALA A 673 -14.08 14.45 24.45
C ALA A 673 -14.17 15.95 24.70
N GLU A 674 -13.60 16.74 23.79
CA GLU A 674 -14.09 18.11 23.59
C GLU A 674 -15.59 18.04 23.31
N GLY A 675 -16.34 18.92 23.95
CA GLY A 675 -17.78 18.82 24.04
C GLY A 675 -18.47 19.07 22.70
N GLN A 676 -19.07 18.01 22.14
CA GLN A 676 -20.03 18.08 21.04
C GLN A 676 -21.41 17.64 21.51
N ASN A 677 -22.47 18.33 21.07
CA ASN A 677 -23.84 17.91 21.33
C ASN A 677 -24.09 16.53 20.68
N VAL A 678 -24.93 15.69 21.28
CA VAL A 678 -25.45 14.48 20.62
C VAL A 678 -26.82 14.75 20.04
N TYR A 679 -26.92 14.91 18.73
CA TYR A 679 -28.18 15.13 18.00
C TYR A 679 -28.93 13.80 17.82
N LEU A 680 -29.94 13.57 18.67
CA LEU A 680 -30.69 12.33 18.77
C LEU A 680 -31.66 12.15 17.61
N TRP A 681 -32.52 13.15 17.36
CA TRP A 681 -33.40 13.23 16.19
C TRP A 681 -33.71 14.68 15.84
N LYS A 682 -34.24 14.88 14.62
CA LYS A 682 -34.71 16.18 14.14
C LYS A 682 -36.23 16.25 14.30
N ASN A 683 -36.72 17.24 15.02
CA ASN A 683 -38.13 17.49 15.25
C ASN A 683 -38.82 18.01 13.99
N SER A 684 -40.15 17.96 13.98
CA SER A 684 -40.99 18.45 12.87
C SER A 684 -40.84 19.95 12.58
N ASP A 685 -40.39 20.73 13.56
CA ASP A 685 -40.12 22.18 13.47
C ASP A 685 -38.66 22.51 13.06
N GLU A 686 -37.92 21.51 12.58
CA GLU A 686 -36.50 21.55 12.20
C GLU A 686 -35.51 21.75 13.35
N THR A 687 -35.96 21.88 14.60
CA THR A 687 -35.07 21.85 15.76
C THR A 687 -34.54 20.44 15.97
N TYR A 688 -33.41 20.33 16.67
CA TYR A 688 -32.89 19.03 17.06
C TYR A 688 -33.19 18.75 18.52
N GLU A 689 -33.58 17.51 18.80
CA GLU A 689 -33.46 16.96 20.13
C GLU A 689 -32.01 16.52 20.36
N TYR A 690 -31.41 16.94 21.48
CA TYR A 690 -30.00 16.63 21.75
C TYR A 690 -29.66 16.40 23.23
N VAL A 691 -28.49 15.80 23.43
CA VAL A 691 -27.78 15.77 24.73
C VAL A 691 -26.67 16.83 24.66
N PRO A 692 -26.61 17.81 25.57
CA PRO A 692 -25.66 18.91 25.46
C PRO A 692 -24.22 18.46 25.61
N ALA A 693 -23.28 19.16 24.98
CA ALA A 693 -21.85 18.94 25.11
C ALA A 693 -21.30 19.13 26.55
N VAL A 694 -22.00 19.92 27.36
CA VAL A 694 -21.53 20.46 28.64
C VAL A 694 -22.22 19.79 29.83
N GLY A 695 -21.46 19.50 30.88
CA GLY A 695 -21.96 19.05 32.18
C GLY A 695 -21.75 20.09 33.29
N GLY A 696 -22.13 19.75 34.51
CA GLY A 696 -22.05 20.62 35.68
C GLY A 696 -20.62 21.03 36.05
N ALA A 697 -20.45 22.25 36.55
CA ALA A 697 -19.13 22.78 36.96
C ALA A 697 -18.57 22.03 38.18
N GLY A 698 -17.31 21.61 38.13
CA GLY A 698 -16.62 21.00 39.27
C GLY A 698 -16.40 21.96 40.44
N ALA A 699 -16.13 21.43 41.63
CA ALA A 699 -15.96 22.23 42.83
C ALA A 699 -14.54 22.83 42.99
N VAL A 700 -14.44 24.04 43.56
CA VAL A 700 -13.18 24.78 43.77
C VAL A 700 -12.72 24.66 45.22
N ALA A 701 -11.47 24.21 45.46
CA ALA A 701 -10.93 24.10 46.81
C ALA A 701 -10.55 25.46 47.43
N ILE A 702 -10.87 25.64 48.73
CA ILE A 702 -10.46 26.80 49.56
C ILE A 702 -9.06 26.55 50.15
N LYS A 703 -8.34 27.61 50.53
CA LYS A 703 -6.97 27.55 51.09
C LYS A 703 -6.96 27.00 52.53
N GLY A 704 -6.52 25.76 52.81
CA GLY A 704 -6.24 25.28 54.19
C GLY A 704 -6.85 23.93 54.65
N GLN A 705 -6.98 23.71 55.97
CA GLN A 705 -7.26 22.44 56.71
C GLN A 705 -8.69 21.84 56.60
N VAL A 706 -9.40 22.14 55.52
CA VAL A 706 -10.81 21.76 55.33
C VAL A 706 -10.95 20.45 54.56
N ASP A 707 -12.07 19.75 54.79
CA ASP A 707 -12.49 18.63 53.93
C ASP A 707 -12.76 19.13 52.50
N GLY A 708 -12.67 18.23 51.53
CA GLY A 708 -12.94 18.57 50.13
C GLY A 708 -14.39 19.00 49.92
N ILE A 709 -14.63 19.85 48.93
CA ILE A 709 -15.97 20.27 48.52
C ILE A 709 -16.55 19.25 47.55
N ALA A 710 -17.80 18.83 47.79
CA ALA A 710 -18.57 17.97 46.90
C ALA A 710 -18.72 18.63 45.51
N GLY A 711 -18.70 17.80 44.46
CA GLY A 711 -18.95 18.25 43.10
C GLY A 711 -20.36 18.82 42.92
N SER A 712 -20.58 19.61 41.87
CA SER A 712 -21.91 20.14 41.56
C SER A 712 -22.79 19.07 40.91
N VAL A 713 -24.08 19.10 41.20
CA VAL A 713 -25.08 18.23 40.55
C VAL A 713 -25.23 18.63 39.08
N GLY A 714 -25.34 17.64 38.19
CA GLY A 714 -25.63 17.85 36.77
C GLY A 714 -27.08 18.30 36.56
N LEU A 715 -27.27 19.24 35.62
CA LEU A 715 -28.60 19.71 35.20
C LEU A 715 -28.79 19.45 33.69
N GLU A 716 -30.05 19.37 33.24
CA GLU A 716 -30.43 19.34 31.82
C GLU A 716 -29.69 18.28 30.98
N ARG A 717 -29.73 17.00 31.39
CA ARG A 717 -29.05 15.86 30.72
C ARG A 717 -27.52 15.90 30.75
N GLY A 718 -26.94 16.90 31.41
CA GLY A 718 -25.52 17.00 31.68
C GLY A 718 -25.09 16.15 32.86
N THR A 719 -23.80 15.83 32.93
CA THR A 719 -23.23 15.05 34.04
C THR A 719 -22.95 15.89 35.28
N GLY A 720 -22.71 15.24 36.41
CA GLY A 720 -22.21 15.88 37.62
C GLY A 720 -20.75 16.32 37.50
N GLY A 721 -20.35 17.30 38.31
CA GLY A 721 -18.96 17.74 38.44
C GLY A 721 -18.16 16.86 39.40
N GLY A 722 -16.84 16.80 39.22
CA GLY A 722 -15.95 16.11 40.14
C GLY A 722 -15.80 16.83 41.49
N GLY A 723 -15.66 16.06 42.56
CA GLY A 723 -15.34 16.57 43.89
C GLY A 723 -13.89 17.07 43.99
N SER A 724 -13.63 18.01 44.90
CA SER A 724 -12.26 18.50 45.15
C SER A 724 -11.54 17.69 46.23
N GLY A 725 -10.21 17.64 46.17
CA GLY A 725 -9.39 16.93 47.15
C GLY A 725 -9.26 17.65 48.49
N ALA A 726 -9.04 16.91 49.58
CA ALA A 726 -8.84 17.47 50.92
C ALA A 726 -7.41 18.01 51.16
N SER A 727 -7.24 18.84 52.20
CA SER A 727 -5.95 19.49 52.52
C SER A 727 -5.66 19.57 54.04
N MET A 728 -4.37 19.53 54.45
CA MET A 728 -3.96 19.49 55.87
C MET A 728 -2.69 20.30 56.27
N ARG A 729 -2.58 20.62 57.59
CA ARG A 729 -1.50 21.26 58.39
C ARG A 729 -0.87 22.56 57.86
N SER A 730 -0.25 22.56 56.68
CA SER A 730 0.33 23.76 56.02
C SER A 730 0.23 23.71 54.48
N ALA A 731 -0.64 22.84 53.94
CA ALA A 731 -0.91 22.78 52.50
C ALA A 731 -1.70 24.01 52.02
N THR A 732 -1.38 24.48 50.80
CA THR A 732 -1.99 25.69 50.23
C THR A 732 -3.40 25.43 49.76
N LYS A 733 -3.64 24.40 48.93
CA LYS A 733 -4.98 24.00 48.44
C LYS A 733 -4.99 22.51 48.06
N GLY A 734 -6.13 21.86 48.24
CA GLY A 734 -6.45 20.63 47.51
C GLY A 734 -6.64 20.93 46.02
N GLY A 735 -6.51 19.91 45.17
CA GLY A 735 -6.78 20.01 43.74
C GLY A 735 -8.27 20.25 43.48
N ASN A 736 -8.59 21.13 42.53
CA ASN A 736 -9.98 21.33 42.10
C ASN A 736 -10.47 20.09 41.33
N GLY A 737 -11.75 19.75 41.53
CA GLY A 737 -12.44 18.84 40.61
C GLY A 737 -12.69 19.53 39.27
N SER A 738 -12.89 18.76 38.22
CA SER A 738 -13.24 19.28 36.89
C SER A 738 -14.74 19.23 36.62
N ALA A 739 -15.16 20.04 35.64
CA ALA A 739 -16.48 19.90 35.06
C ALA A 739 -16.58 18.56 34.31
N GLY A 740 -17.78 18.00 34.26
CA GLY A 740 -18.06 16.90 33.35
C GLY A 740 -18.51 17.39 31.98
N THR A 741 -18.40 16.53 30.98
CA THR A 741 -19.14 16.62 29.71
C THR A 741 -20.23 15.56 29.75
N SER A 742 -21.24 15.62 28.88
CA SER A 742 -22.24 14.53 28.81
C SER A 742 -21.63 13.13 28.68
N TYR A 743 -20.42 13.04 28.15
CA TYR A 743 -19.64 11.80 27.97
C TYR A 743 -18.78 11.39 29.18
N SER A 744 -18.47 12.31 30.09
CA SER A 744 -17.52 12.07 31.19
C SER A 744 -17.95 12.82 32.44
N GLY A 745 -18.27 12.08 33.50
CA GLY A 745 -18.89 12.59 34.73
C GLY A 745 -18.03 13.49 35.63
N GLY A 746 -17.08 14.25 35.08
CA GLY A 746 -16.19 15.14 35.84
C GLY A 746 -15.18 14.39 36.72
N SER A 747 -13.90 14.68 36.55
CA SER A 747 -12.84 13.99 37.30
C SER A 747 -12.56 14.67 38.65
N GLY A 748 -12.26 13.85 39.66
CA GLY A 748 -12.01 14.32 41.03
C GLY A 748 -10.61 14.94 41.18
N GLY A 749 -10.49 15.98 42.01
CA GLY A 749 -9.21 16.67 42.29
C GLY A 749 -8.31 15.92 43.29
N GLY A 750 -6.99 16.15 43.24
CA GLY A 750 -6.02 15.45 44.10
C GLY A 750 -5.91 16.01 45.52
N GLY A 751 -5.63 15.17 46.52
CA GLY A 751 -5.40 15.60 47.91
C GLY A 751 -4.01 16.22 48.17
N ALA A 752 -3.87 17.03 49.23
CA ALA A 752 -2.61 17.68 49.58
C ALA A 752 -2.24 17.53 51.08
N SER A 753 -1.00 17.10 51.38
CA SER A 753 -0.49 16.99 52.75
C SER A 753 0.94 17.49 52.93
N SER A 754 1.21 18.25 54.00
CA SER A 754 2.55 18.79 54.31
C SER A 754 2.87 18.78 55.80
N ALA A 755 4.14 18.51 56.14
CA ALA A 755 4.66 18.47 57.51
C ALA A 755 5.44 19.73 57.94
N ALA A 756 5.65 20.70 57.05
CA ALA A 756 6.54 21.86 57.27
C ALA A 756 5.97 23.16 56.67
N ASP A 757 6.53 24.31 57.07
CA ASP A 757 6.19 25.69 56.63
C ASP A 757 6.37 25.97 55.12
N SER A 758 6.63 24.93 54.30
CA SER A 758 6.63 25.03 52.84
C SER A 758 5.29 24.60 52.26
N PRO A 759 4.59 25.47 51.51
CA PRO A 759 3.30 25.18 50.92
C PRO A 759 3.41 24.10 49.83
N VAL A 760 2.49 23.13 49.84
CA VAL A 760 2.28 22.16 48.75
C VAL A 760 0.82 22.25 48.29
N THR A 761 0.58 22.01 47.01
CA THR A 761 -0.73 22.13 46.37
C THR A 761 -1.03 20.87 45.60
N GLY A 762 -2.17 20.24 45.84
CA GLY A 762 -2.67 19.12 45.03
C GLY A 762 -2.97 19.63 43.62
N LYS A 763 -2.78 18.82 42.58
CA LYS A 763 -3.07 19.26 41.22
C LYS A 763 -4.57 19.14 40.93
N SER A 764 -5.09 20.11 40.19
CA SER A 764 -6.44 20.05 39.64
C SER A 764 -6.58 18.86 38.68
N ALA A 765 -7.79 18.33 38.60
CA ALA A 765 -8.14 17.32 37.62
C ALA A 765 -8.18 17.91 36.20
N SER A 766 -8.05 17.06 35.17
CA SER A 766 -8.21 17.49 33.78
C SER A 766 -9.64 17.98 33.53
N PRO A 767 -9.85 19.11 32.81
CA PRO A 767 -11.18 19.63 32.50
C PRO A 767 -12.04 18.69 31.66
N ASN A 768 -11.44 17.71 30.97
CA ASN A 768 -12.13 16.85 30.00
C ASN A 768 -12.38 15.43 30.56
N GLY A 769 -12.71 15.32 31.86
CA GLY A 769 -13.21 14.09 32.50
C GLY A 769 -12.33 12.83 32.49
N GLY A 770 -11.07 12.90 32.02
CA GLY A 770 -10.18 11.75 31.89
C GLY A 770 -9.23 11.51 33.07
N ALA A 771 -8.43 12.50 33.43
CA ALA A 771 -7.38 12.38 34.44
C ALA A 771 -7.80 13.04 35.76
N GLY A 772 -7.85 12.26 36.85
CA GLY A 772 -8.00 12.80 38.22
C GLY A 772 -6.80 13.66 38.63
N GLY A 773 -6.98 14.54 39.62
CA GLY A 773 -5.88 15.38 40.09
C GLY A 773 -4.78 14.58 40.83
N ASP A 774 -3.51 14.94 40.60
CA ASP A 774 -2.38 14.33 41.31
C ASP A 774 -2.35 14.73 42.79
N ALA A 775 -2.09 13.75 43.65
CA ALA A 775 -1.83 13.97 45.08
C ALA A 775 -0.42 14.52 45.31
N VAL A 776 -0.24 15.36 46.35
CA VAL A 776 1.09 15.84 46.77
C VAL A 776 1.26 15.67 48.28
N GLY A 777 2.30 14.94 48.69
CA GLY A 777 2.69 14.73 50.09
C GLY A 777 4.15 15.16 50.35
N ARG A 778 4.48 15.68 51.55
CA ARG A 778 5.89 15.95 51.95
C ARG A 778 6.19 15.51 53.39
N ARG A 779 7.27 14.74 53.58
CA ARG A 779 7.74 14.28 54.91
C ARG A 779 8.80 15.21 55.51
N THR A 780 8.70 15.46 56.82
CA THR A 780 9.82 15.92 57.67
C THR A 780 9.69 15.24 59.03
N SER A 781 10.77 14.60 59.50
CA SER A 781 10.95 13.92 60.80
C SER A 781 9.82 12.99 61.30
N GLY A 782 9.99 11.68 61.07
CA GLY A 782 9.38 10.60 61.87
C GLY A 782 7.87 10.32 61.71
N THR A 783 7.05 11.28 61.27
CA THR A 783 5.59 11.10 61.08
C THR A 783 5.23 11.03 59.60
N MET A 784 4.44 10.02 59.20
CA MET A 784 4.02 9.77 57.82
C MET A 784 2.71 10.52 57.49
N TYR A 785 2.77 11.41 56.50
CA TYR A 785 1.61 12.10 55.89
C TYR A 785 1.35 11.46 54.52
N VAL A 786 0.11 11.07 54.23
CA VAL A 786 -0.26 10.39 52.96
C VAL A 786 -1.44 11.13 52.33
N ALA A 787 -1.34 11.39 51.03
CA ALA A 787 -2.41 11.94 50.21
C ALA A 787 -2.73 10.98 49.07
N SER A 788 -4.03 10.72 48.80
CA SER A 788 -4.46 9.91 47.64
C SER A 788 -4.80 10.78 46.44
N GLY A 789 -4.67 10.21 45.24
CA GLY A 789 -5.10 10.85 43.99
C GLY A 789 -6.62 10.98 43.91
N GLY A 790 -7.11 11.85 43.03
CA GLY A 790 -8.53 11.92 42.69
C GLY A 790 -9.00 10.71 41.87
N ALA A 791 -10.30 10.47 41.84
CA ALA A 791 -10.90 9.41 41.01
C ALA A 791 -10.54 9.56 39.52
N GLY A 792 -10.17 8.45 38.87
CA GLY A 792 -9.77 8.39 37.46
C GLY A 792 -8.26 8.29 37.18
N ASN A 793 -7.38 8.41 38.20
CA ASN A 793 -5.92 8.30 38.03
C ASN A 793 -5.25 7.38 39.06
N PRO A 794 -4.05 6.82 38.75
CA PRO A 794 -3.17 6.25 39.77
C PRO A 794 -2.71 7.35 40.73
N GLY A 795 -2.46 7.00 42.00
CA GLY A 795 -1.91 7.93 42.98
C GLY A 795 -0.67 8.67 42.45
N GLY A 796 -0.57 9.98 42.72
CA GLY A 796 0.50 10.83 42.23
C GLY A 796 1.90 10.29 42.57
N LYS A 797 2.88 10.52 41.67
CA LYS A 797 4.29 10.14 41.87
C LYS A 797 4.81 10.69 43.20
N ASP A 798 5.29 9.80 44.05
CA ASP A 798 5.73 10.13 45.41
C ASP A 798 6.90 11.12 45.43
N ALA A 799 6.94 11.86 46.53
CA ALA A 799 7.91 12.87 46.86
C ALA A 799 9.34 12.33 46.90
N ARG A 800 10.29 13.15 46.42
CA ARG A 800 11.73 12.84 46.47
C ARG A 800 12.14 12.38 47.88
N PRO A 801 12.82 11.23 48.05
CA PRO A 801 13.42 10.89 49.33
C PRO A 801 14.49 11.93 49.66
N THR A 802 14.45 12.49 50.87
CA THR A 802 15.61 13.20 51.42
C THR A 802 16.67 12.14 51.72
N ALA A 803 17.89 12.34 51.24
CA ALA A 803 19.00 11.41 51.46
C ALA A 803 19.15 11.09 52.96
N GLY A 804 19.01 9.81 53.33
CA GLY A 804 19.25 9.31 54.68
C GLY A 804 18.07 8.66 55.42
N ALA A 805 16.85 8.67 54.88
CA ALA A 805 15.70 8.01 55.53
C ALA A 805 15.59 6.52 55.12
N ASN A 806 16.01 5.62 56.01
CA ASN A 806 16.07 4.17 55.80
C ASN A 806 14.70 3.47 55.97
N ARG A 807 13.65 3.99 55.31
CA ARG A 807 12.34 3.30 55.17
C ARG A 807 11.80 3.50 53.76
N THR A 808 11.93 2.46 52.94
CA THR A 808 11.19 2.30 51.69
C THR A 808 9.70 2.33 52.00
N VAL A 809 9.00 3.32 51.47
CA VAL A 809 7.53 3.36 51.52
C VAL A 809 7.06 2.69 50.25
N THR A 810 6.96 1.37 50.28
CA THR A 810 6.14 0.61 49.32
C THR A 810 4.68 0.82 49.72
N GLY A 811 4.10 1.89 49.22
CA GLY A 811 2.71 2.24 49.47
C GLY A 811 2.21 3.17 48.38
N ASN A 812 2.21 2.70 47.13
CA ASN A 812 1.27 3.22 46.14
C ASN A 812 -0.10 3.12 46.80
N ALA A 813 -0.68 4.26 47.20
CA ALA A 813 -2.07 4.29 47.59
C ALA A 813 -2.86 3.84 46.36
N VAL A 814 -3.25 2.56 46.35
CA VAL A 814 -4.18 1.98 45.41
C VAL A 814 -5.47 2.77 45.54
N SER A 815 -5.64 3.76 44.67
CA SER A 815 -6.98 4.13 44.24
C SER A 815 -7.59 2.89 43.59
N SER A 816 -8.90 2.70 43.72
CA SER A 816 -9.71 1.76 42.94
C SER A 816 -9.71 2.18 41.46
N ALA A 817 -8.51 2.20 40.87
CA ALA A 817 -8.15 2.91 39.66
C ALA A 817 -8.65 2.22 38.38
N ASP A 818 -9.73 1.44 38.47
CA ASP A 818 -10.31 0.72 37.35
C ASP A 818 -11.73 1.21 37.00
N ASP A 819 -12.44 1.78 37.97
CA ASP A 819 -13.78 2.33 37.73
C ASP A 819 -13.67 3.73 37.08
N GLY A 820 -14.63 4.08 36.23
CA GLY A 820 -14.68 5.34 35.49
C GLY A 820 -15.57 6.42 36.10
N THR A 821 -15.64 7.57 35.44
CA THR A 821 -16.71 8.56 35.64
C THR A 821 -18.04 8.01 35.12
N GLY A 822 -19.19 8.55 35.54
CA GLY A 822 -20.48 7.92 35.20
C GLY A 822 -20.82 7.81 33.71
N GLY A 823 -20.26 8.65 32.82
CA GLY A 823 -20.41 8.49 31.36
C GLY A 823 -21.81 8.76 30.78
N LEU A 824 -21.94 8.68 29.45
CA LEU A 824 -23.22 8.84 28.74
C LEU A 824 -23.90 7.48 28.50
N LEU A 825 -25.11 7.30 29.02
CA LEU A 825 -26.00 6.18 28.70
C LEU A 825 -27.28 6.68 28.03
N ILE A 826 -27.54 6.20 26.82
CA ILE A 826 -28.77 6.45 26.07
C ILE A 826 -29.48 5.12 25.83
N ILE A 827 -30.76 5.05 26.18
CA ILE A 827 -31.62 3.90 25.92
C ILE A 827 -32.82 4.37 25.10
N TYR A 828 -33.09 3.69 23.99
CA TYR A 828 -34.26 3.91 23.15
C TYR A 828 -35.00 2.59 22.94
N SER A 829 -36.31 2.56 23.18
CA SER A 829 -37.14 1.38 22.86
C SER A 829 -38.61 1.72 22.62
N ASN A 830 -39.37 0.87 21.93
CA ASN A 830 -40.81 1.09 21.80
C ASN A 830 -41.52 0.97 23.15
N ASN A 831 -41.18 -0.07 23.92
CA ASN A 831 -41.71 -0.32 25.26
C ASN A 831 -40.57 -0.59 26.23
N ILE A 832 -40.62 -0.01 27.43
CA ILE A 832 -39.60 -0.21 28.47
C ILE A 832 -40.26 -0.64 29.77
N TYR A 833 -39.84 -1.80 30.29
CA TYR A 833 -40.19 -2.31 31.62
C TYR A 833 -38.91 -2.45 32.43
N ASN A 834 -38.63 -1.51 33.33
CA ASN A 834 -37.48 -1.59 34.23
C ASN A 834 -37.90 -2.12 35.60
N ASN A 835 -37.49 -3.34 35.94
CA ASN A 835 -37.75 -3.97 37.24
C ASN A 835 -36.51 -4.03 38.16
N ALA A 836 -35.36 -3.53 37.68
CA ALA A 836 -34.09 -3.60 38.39
C ALA A 836 -33.25 -2.33 38.16
N VAL A 837 -31.96 -2.44 37.83
CA VAL A 837 -31.04 -1.30 37.89
C VAL A 837 -30.66 -0.79 36.50
N ILE A 838 -30.79 0.52 36.29
CA ILE A 838 -30.14 1.25 35.19
C ILE A 838 -29.28 2.34 35.82
N GLU A 839 -27.97 2.31 35.57
CA GLU A 839 -27.07 3.19 36.29
C GLU A 839 -25.91 3.75 35.45
N SER A 840 -25.46 4.93 35.88
CA SER A 840 -24.34 5.67 35.31
C SER A 840 -23.54 6.31 36.45
N ARG A 841 -22.63 5.53 37.04
CA ARG A 841 -22.05 5.84 38.36
C ARG A 841 -20.63 6.37 38.28
N GLY A 842 -20.40 7.46 39.01
CA GLY A 842 -19.06 7.97 39.27
C GLY A 842 -18.29 7.04 40.21
N SER A 843 -16.99 6.94 39.99
CA SER A 843 -16.04 6.27 40.87
C SER A 843 -15.88 6.94 42.22
N SER A 844 -16.01 6.13 43.26
CA SER A 844 -15.65 6.52 44.62
C SER A 844 -14.13 6.66 44.77
N SER A 845 -13.69 7.62 45.58
CA SER A 845 -12.28 7.72 45.95
C SER A 845 -12.00 6.70 47.05
N TYR A 846 -11.21 5.67 46.76
CA TYR A 846 -10.88 4.63 47.74
C TYR A 846 -9.55 4.89 48.45
N PHE A 847 -9.49 4.59 49.76
CA PHE A 847 -8.25 4.56 50.55
C PHE A 847 -8.16 3.20 51.26
N PRO A 848 -7.09 2.41 51.07
CA PRO A 848 -6.97 1.11 51.71
C PRO A 848 -6.90 1.24 53.24
N VAL A 849 -7.90 0.67 53.91
CA VAL A 849 -8.00 0.55 55.37
C VAL A 849 -6.82 -0.28 55.90
N GLY A 850 -5.84 0.40 56.51
CA GLY A 850 -4.65 -0.23 57.08
C GLY A 850 -3.64 0.75 57.66
N TYR A 851 -3.64 2.01 57.21
CA TYR A 851 -2.81 3.09 57.77
C TYR A 851 -3.63 3.93 58.76
N ASN A 852 -3.72 3.47 60.00
CA ASN A 852 -4.45 4.16 61.07
C ASN A 852 -3.59 5.30 61.69
N THR A 853 -2.96 6.12 60.85
CA THR A 853 -2.35 7.37 61.30
C THR A 853 -3.40 8.45 61.13
N GLY A 854 -3.73 9.23 62.18
CA GLY A 854 -4.71 10.33 62.15
C GLY A 854 -4.30 11.53 61.27
N VAL A 855 -3.70 11.27 60.11
CA VAL A 855 -2.84 12.15 59.32
C VAL A 855 -3.00 11.88 57.80
N ALA A 856 -4.10 11.26 57.36
CA ALA A 856 -4.39 10.93 55.96
C ALA A 856 -5.44 11.86 55.33
N VAL A 857 -5.22 12.27 54.08
CA VAL A 857 -6.16 13.05 53.26
C VAL A 857 -6.53 12.27 51.99
N SER A 858 -7.82 12.21 51.63
CA SER A 858 -8.23 11.62 50.34
C SER A 858 -8.40 12.67 49.25
N GLY A 859 -8.18 12.25 48.01
CA GLY A 859 -8.62 12.97 46.81
C GLY A 859 -10.14 13.01 46.70
N GLY A 860 -10.64 13.84 45.78
CA GLY A 860 -12.07 13.92 45.45
C GLY A 860 -12.53 12.77 44.57
N SER A 861 -13.82 12.45 44.67
CA SER A 861 -14.49 11.43 43.86
C SER A 861 -14.99 12.01 42.52
N SER A 862 -15.25 11.17 41.53
CA SER A 862 -15.77 11.64 40.22
C SER A 862 -17.29 11.81 40.27
N GLY A 863 -17.83 12.75 39.52
CA GLY A 863 -19.28 12.93 39.42
C GLY A 863 -19.98 11.79 38.66
N GLY A 864 -21.30 11.77 38.82
CA GLY A 864 -22.21 10.87 38.12
C GLY A 864 -22.36 11.25 36.65
N GLY A 865 -22.80 10.31 35.82
CA GLY A 865 -22.91 10.52 34.37
C GLY A 865 -24.29 11.04 33.97
N SER A 866 -24.78 10.66 32.79
CA SER A 866 -26.15 10.96 32.40
C SER A 866 -26.86 9.73 31.85
N VAL A 867 -28.06 9.49 32.37
CA VAL A 867 -28.95 8.41 31.91
C VAL A 867 -30.12 9.05 31.17
N ASN A 868 -30.22 8.79 29.87
CA ASN A 868 -31.25 9.35 29.01
C ASN A 868 -32.07 8.21 28.41
N ILE A 869 -33.34 8.12 28.80
CA ILE A 869 -34.25 7.04 28.41
C ILE A 869 -35.38 7.61 27.55
N PHE A 870 -35.58 7.01 26.39
CA PHE A 870 -36.58 7.43 25.42
C PHE A 870 -37.48 6.27 25.02
N TYR A 871 -38.79 6.51 24.99
CA TYR A 871 -39.77 5.49 24.62
C TYR A 871 -40.92 6.01 23.75
N ILE A 872 -41.56 5.11 23.00
CA ILE A 872 -42.62 5.46 22.03
C ILE A 872 -44.03 5.08 22.51
N SER A 873 -44.19 4.01 23.29
CA SER A 873 -45.53 3.51 23.64
C SER A 873 -45.72 3.36 25.14
N ASN A 874 -45.01 2.43 25.79
CA ASN A 874 -45.19 2.16 27.22
C ASN A 874 -43.87 2.30 27.99
N TYR A 875 -43.95 2.88 29.19
CA TYR A 875 -42.85 2.96 30.14
C TYR A 875 -43.36 2.61 31.54
N GLU A 876 -42.77 1.58 32.14
CA GLU A 876 -42.99 1.19 33.53
C GLU A 876 -41.64 1.03 34.23
N ASN A 877 -41.54 1.60 35.43
CA ASN A 877 -40.34 1.51 36.26
C ASN A 877 -40.69 1.04 37.68
N ASN A 878 -40.43 -0.23 37.96
CA ASN A 878 -40.49 -0.86 39.28
C ASN A 878 -39.09 -0.96 39.94
N GLY A 879 -38.04 -0.56 39.23
CA GLY A 879 -36.64 -0.60 39.66
C GLY A 879 -36.05 0.78 40.00
N THR A 880 -34.72 0.88 39.92
CA THR A 880 -33.96 2.10 40.22
C THR A 880 -33.19 2.60 39.00
N ILE A 881 -33.28 3.89 38.73
CA ILE A 881 -32.50 4.58 37.69
C ILE A 881 -31.65 5.63 38.38
N THR A 882 -30.32 5.53 38.28
CA THR A 882 -29.41 6.42 39.01
C THR A 882 -28.24 6.90 38.17
N ALA A 883 -27.93 8.19 38.30
CA ALA A 883 -26.70 8.77 37.79
C ALA A 883 -25.87 9.27 38.98
N SER A 884 -25.43 8.38 39.88
CA SER A 884 -24.87 8.81 41.17
C SER A 884 -23.40 9.22 41.06
N GLY A 885 -23.00 10.28 41.77
CA GLY A 885 -21.59 10.60 42.00
C GLY A 885 -20.89 9.56 42.88
N GLY A 886 -19.56 9.51 42.79
CA GLY A 886 -18.75 8.63 43.63
C GLY A 886 -18.66 9.13 45.07
N GLU A 887 -18.57 8.23 46.04
CA GLU A 887 -18.44 8.56 47.45
C GLU A 887 -16.99 8.82 47.86
N SER A 888 -16.78 9.68 48.85
CA SER A 888 -15.46 9.95 49.41
C SER A 888 -15.01 8.86 50.39
N GLY A 889 -13.75 8.45 50.28
CA GLY A 889 -13.18 7.39 51.09
C GLY A 889 -13.14 7.69 52.61
N PRO A 890 -13.07 6.65 53.46
CA PRO A 890 -13.09 6.80 54.91
C PRO A 890 -11.71 7.20 55.45
N CYS A 891 -11.41 8.51 55.49
CA CYS A 891 -10.17 9.04 56.08
C CYS A 891 -10.45 10.18 57.08
N ALA A 892 -9.41 10.60 57.82
CA ALA A 892 -9.52 11.65 58.84
C ALA A 892 -9.87 13.02 58.25
N LYS A 893 -9.53 13.25 56.98
CA LYS A 893 -9.88 14.44 56.19
C LYS A 893 -10.36 14.01 54.81
N LYS A 894 -11.67 13.95 54.65
CA LYS A 894 -12.34 13.37 53.48
C LYS A 894 -12.30 14.34 52.31
N GLY A 895 -11.96 13.84 51.13
CA GLY A 895 -12.20 14.53 49.87
C GLY A 895 -13.69 14.72 49.62
N GLY A 896 -14.05 15.58 48.66
CA GLY A 896 -15.45 15.79 48.31
C GLY A 896 -16.02 14.59 47.55
N ASN A 897 -17.29 14.26 47.82
CA ASN A 897 -18.07 13.35 46.97
C ASN A 897 -18.17 13.93 45.55
N GLY A 898 -18.33 13.06 44.55
CA GLY A 898 -18.73 13.50 43.21
C GLY A 898 -20.14 14.06 43.24
N GLY A 899 -20.41 15.07 42.43
CA GLY A 899 -21.78 15.53 42.24
C GLY A 899 -22.60 14.47 41.52
N ASP A 900 -23.88 14.33 41.87
CA ASP A 900 -24.78 13.47 41.10
C ASP A 900 -24.94 14.00 39.67
N GLY A 901 -25.12 13.07 38.76
CA GLY A 901 -25.46 13.30 37.37
C GLY A 901 -26.95 13.59 37.16
N SER A 902 -27.39 13.50 35.92
CA SER A 902 -28.79 13.69 35.56
C SER A 902 -29.42 12.41 35.04
N VAL A 903 -30.70 12.26 35.35
CA VAL A 903 -31.57 11.25 34.75
C VAL A 903 -32.63 11.99 33.96
N THR A 904 -32.87 11.55 32.73
CA THR A 904 -33.94 12.09 31.90
C THR A 904 -34.72 10.95 31.29
N ILE A 905 -36.04 11.04 31.39
CA ILE A 905 -36.98 10.09 30.80
C ILE A 905 -37.91 10.92 29.93
N GLY A 906 -38.09 10.50 28.68
CA GLY A 906 -38.97 11.23 27.77
C GLY A 906 -39.70 10.36 26.77
N TYR A 907 -40.86 10.87 26.39
CA TYR A 907 -41.80 10.25 25.49
C TYR A 907 -41.68 10.86 24.09
N ILE A 908 -41.72 10.02 23.06
CA ILE A 908 -41.59 10.45 21.65
C ILE A 908 -42.95 10.33 20.95
N LEU A 909 -43.57 11.47 20.64
CA LEU A 909 -44.80 11.60 19.86
C LEU A 909 -44.46 11.93 18.42
N GLU A 910 -44.71 11.02 17.46
CA GLU A 910 -44.52 11.27 16.00
C GLU A 910 -43.40 12.28 15.69
N ASN A 911 -42.15 11.89 15.96
CA ASN A 911 -40.94 12.69 15.74
C ASN A 911 -40.79 13.98 16.60
N ASN A 912 -41.50 14.13 17.71
CA ASN A 912 -41.37 15.24 18.66
C ASN A 912 -41.12 14.75 20.09
N PHE A 913 -40.25 15.45 20.84
CA PHE A 913 -39.95 15.18 22.25
C PHE A 913 -40.99 15.80 23.20
N VAL A 914 -41.43 15.04 24.21
CA VAL A 914 -42.13 15.58 25.40
C VAL A 914 -41.48 15.04 26.67
N SER A 915 -40.95 15.95 27.52
CA SER A 915 -40.39 15.60 28.83
C SER A 915 -41.51 15.18 29.78
N LEU A 916 -41.21 14.19 30.62
CA LEU A 916 -42.01 13.91 31.82
C LEU A 916 -41.26 14.47 33.03
N ASP A 917 -41.97 15.21 33.88
CA ASP A 917 -41.41 15.81 35.11
C ASP A 917 -40.98 14.77 36.15
#